data_AF-A0A1Y2AQY7-F1
#
_entry.id   AF-A0A1Y2AQY7-F1
#
_cell.length_a   1.000
_cell.length_b   1.000
_cell.length_c   1.000
_cell.angle_alpha   90.00
_cell.angle_beta   90.00
_cell.angle_gamma   90.00
#
_symmetry.space_group_name_H-M   'P 1'
#
loop_
_entity.id
_entity.type
_entity.pdbx_description
1 polymer ?
#
loop_
_entity_poly.entity_id
_entity_poly.type
_entity_poly.pdbx_seq_one_letter_code
_entity_poly.pdbx_strand_id
1 'polypeptide(L)'
;MKLPLGPLGLLLPIILAQVAVALQANLAGIVDWHKPLIGPPLLEPTPPVLVETSNGPRIVAITRKNVVAALNADNGDITWRHLLEDDDPVVSFHIRDDNLLLLSGPSATTARLLSLSTGHVLWERPLHADSEPAKLTVPAHLGTDAAFTDEVDGSVVILSDGRRVSKLALKDGTPLWSLDAPGVGSTVLFKQILVSGDTVHVLALTSGFRSNTLTTLSLSLTTSAPLGDFTQIPGQVIIPSEGLLAASSTPGAARVLWFEYNRIRSAFLSPQGQLGEVKEIFPAKGRVFKGLFDVGLRNRGYILGKAEDGAVSIVDVRQGAAVVDTFESSNDSPERSDSIYSASVSKDGTIIINRVYWSFKLNLGLAQNNQITKGGTAISSGFTFPFDTSSHGVILGAAVSSTVNAAQLPVLMLTTSSGALQLIQGSSQVTAKWTREESLAEIAEVRFIELGEPEVEEVRHLLADESFFGRLTRHIAEFQALPSYVFRFVRRLFFASYTSAQLTKPLTPSTLHRDQFGFQKLVIAVTKGGKVFALDSTNGNILWSKNLGLSNVNGNELSVEGVWVVRGLGDTGNPQFSVLAVRTKQSGQETTVAYTVDAYTGDVTGGTNELGLPAGKELFDGKSQTAFLLPFENCGSKNRVLAVLDSASQLYIYPSCKKVASDLAEIKDKLFFTTSSRSIDSTTLVGSSPSVLHDNITFSTTPLWSSLLGPGETILEITPADMSTVASYGRVLGDKSTLYKYLNPHLSVVTSFTPAEKLSHVYVIDTTTGQRVYGIEVQGSGIKAAMVENWLVFAWAEASGWRIGSVELYETPDLSSSSSLPVVKSISETFIIPGEVRAIGFTRSKFGITAKELVYVNGLNQVVTVPRRLLDPRRHVGKPTAGDKEEMLIPYDPFIGIDPKRVISHQNQVLGANHLESSPALVESTSLLLAYGLDLFLTRGLTPSGSFDILSDNFNKAQLLLTLAGLTGGILVAGPAVRRKNLRARWY
;
A
#
# COMPACT_ATOMS: atom_id res chain seq x y z
N MET A 1 11.68 -2.27 -79.71
CA MET A 1 10.51 -2.04 -78.83
C MET A 1 10.79 -2.70 -77.48
N LYS A 2 11.37 -1.97 -76.51
CA LYS A 2 11.53 -2.41 -75.11
C LYS A 2 11.46 -1.16 -74.23
N LEU A 3 10.37 -1.03 -73.48
CA LEU A 3 10.15 0.01 -72.46
C LEU A 3 10.83 -0.42 -71.16
N PRO A 4 11.43 0.51 -70.38
CA PRO A 4 12.02 0.20 -69.09
C PRO A 4 10.96 0.22 -67.99
N LEU A 5 11.01 -0.75 -67.09
CA LEU A 5 10.23 -0.78 -65.85
C LEU A 5 10.68 0.37 -64.94
N GLY A 6 9.74 1.24 -64.58
CA GLY A 6 9.94 2.33 -63.63
C GLY A 6 9.86 1.89 -62.15
N PRO A 7 10.29 2.77 -61.22
CA PRO A 7 10.53 2.47 -59.81
C PRO A 7 9.22 2.58 -58.99
N LEU A 8 8.20 1.81 -59.34
CA LEU A 8 6.95 1.71 -58.55
C LEU A 8 6.81 0.39 -57.77
N GLY A 9 7.73 -0.56 -57.96
CA GLY A 9 7.68 -1.88 -57.32
C GLY A 9 8.28 -1.97 -55.91
N LEU A 10 8.89 -0.90 -55.39
CA LEU A 10 9.59 -0.89 -54.10
C LEU A 10 8.84 -0.17 -52.96
N LEU A 11 7.66 0.40 -53.24
CA LEU A 11 6.86 1.14 -52.24
C LEU A 11 5.75 0.30 -51.59
N LEU A 12 5.41 -0.88 -52.13
CA LEU A 12 4.32 -1.71 -51.60
C LEU A 12 4.67 -2.51 -50.32
N PRO A 13 5.90 -3.01 -50.09
CA PRO A 13 6.20 -3.70 -48.83
C PRO A 13 6.49 -2.74 -47.66
N ILE A 14 6.61 -1.43 -47.92
CA ILE A 14 6.81 -0.39 -46.89
C ILE A 14 5.46 0.12 -46.34
N ILE A 15 4.37 -0.01 -47.09
CA ILE A 15 3.03 0.40 -46.66
C ILE A 15 2.30 -0.73 -45.89
N LEU A 16 2.69 -1.99 -46.09
CA LEU A 16 2.11 -3.15 -45.40
C LEU A 16 2.81 -3.52 -44.07
N ALA A 17 3.95 -2.90 -43.77
CA ALA A 17 4.49 -2.89 -42.41
C ALA A 17 3.81 -1.74 -41.64
N GLN A 18 2.54 -1.91 -41.27
CA GLN A 18 1.99 -1.14 -40.17
C GLN A 18 2.77 -1.54 -38.92
N VAL A 19 3.83 -0.77 -38.65
CA VAL A 19 4.47 -0.74 -37.34
C VAL A 19 3.33 -0.45 -36.37
N ALA A 20 3.04 -1.43 -35.52
CA ALA A 20 2.22 -1.25 -34.34
C ALA A 20 2.94 -0.25 -33.44
N VAL A 21 2.78 1.05 -33.74
CA VAL A 21 3.17 2.13 -32.84
C VAL A 21 2.08 2.16 -31.78
N ALA A 22 2.26 1.28 -30.79
CA ALA A 22 1.82 1.53 -29.43
C ALA A 22 2.59 2.74 -28.89
N LEU A 23 2.15 3.29 -27.76
CA LEU A 23 2.98 4.21 -26.96
C LEU A 23 4.40 3.61 -26.91
N GLN A 24 5.41 4.42 -27.26
CA GLN A 24 6.80 4.04 -27.50
C GLN A 24 7.27 2.85 -26.63
N ALA A 25 7.28 1.63 -27.18
CA ALA A 25 7.73 0.43 -26.44
C ALA A 25 9.17 0.56 -25.91
N ASN A 26 9.96 1.46 -26.51
CA ASN A 26 11.30 1.84 -26.07
C ASN A 26 11.33 2.67 -24.77
N LEU A 27 10.19 3.13 -24.23
CA LEU A 27 10.11 3.87 -22.96
C LEU A 27 9.64 3.03 -21.77
N ALA A 28 9.03 1.86 -22.02
CA ALA A 28 8.56 0.98 -20.95
C ALA A 28 9.75 0.47 -20.11
N GLY A 29 9.65 0.61 -18.80
CA GLY A 29 10.72 0.31 -17.84
C GLY A 29 11.84 1.36 -17.77
N ILE A 30 11.74 2.45 -18.56
CA ILE A 30 12.66 3.60 -18.48
C ILE A 30 12.00 4.74 -17.73
N VAL A 31 10.77 5.06 -18.10
CA VAL A 31 10.02 6.21 -17.55
C VAL A 31 9.16 5.82 -16.36
N ASP A 32 8.92 4.52 -16.21
CA ASP A 32 8.03 3.91 -15.26
C ASP A 32 8.69 2.79 -14.47
N TRP A 33 8.17 2.53 -13.27
CA TRP A 33 8.53 1.40 -12.45
C TRP A 33 7.31 0.88 -11.69
N HIS A 34 7.33 -0.41 -11.38
CA HIS A 34 6.31 -1.09 -10.59
C HIS A 34 6.98 -1.82 -9.42
N LYS A 35 6.49 -1.56 -8.21
CA LYS A 35 6.96 -2.21 -6.98
C LYS A 35 5.83 -3.05 -6.40
N PRO A 36 5.82 -4.37 -6.67
CA PRO A 36 4.80 -5.26 -6.15
C PRO A 36 5.05 -5.59 -4.67
N LEU A 37 3.99 -5.50 -3.84
CA LEU A 37 4.02 -5.79 -2.39
C LEU A 37 3.01 -6.86 -1.99
N ILE A 38 3.21 -7.51 -0.85
CA ILE A 38 2.24 -8.47 -0.29
C ILE A 38 1.50 -7.88 0.91
N GLY A 39 2.06 -6.83 1.52
CA GLY A 39 1.57 -6.21 2.73
C GLY A 39 2.05 -6.92 4.00
N PRO A 40 1.85 -6.30 5.19
CA PRO A 40 2.35 -6.85 6.45
C PRO A 40 1.74 -8.24 6.72
N PRO A 41 2.55 -9.27 7.05
CA PRO A 41 2.04 -10.60 7.33
C PRO A 41 1.11 -10.67 8.55
N LEU A 42 0.19 -11.64 8.51
CA LEU A 42 -0.53 -12.11 9.69
C LEU A 42 0.34 -13.12 10.44
N LEU A 43 0.34 -13.02 11.77
CA LEU A 43 1.10 -13.93 12.64
C LEU A 43 0.23 -15.04 13.22
N GLU A 44 -1.09 -14.85 13.20
CA GLU A 44 -2.09 -15.82 13.64
C GLU A 44 -3.15 -15.99 12.55
N PRO A 45 -3.69 -17.21 12.36
CA PRO A 45 -3.33 -18.45 13.06
C PRO A 45 -2.04 -19.09 12.53
N THR A 46 -1.65 -18.77 11.30
CA THR A 46 -0.48 -19.34 10.62
C THR A 46 0.53 -18.25 10.28
N PRO A 47 1.59 -18.08 11.08
CA PRO A 47 2.64 -17.10 10.81
C PRO A 47 3.42 -17.48 9.54
N PRO A 48 4.26 -16.58 9.01
CA PRO A 48 5.13 -16.90 7.88
C PRO A 48 6.00 -18.12 8.15
N VAL A 49 6.19 -18.95 7.13
CA VAL A 49 7.03 -20.17 7.21
C VAL A 49 8.06 -20.22 6.10
N LEU A 50 9.22 -20.81 6.39
CA LEU A 50 10.28 -21.03 5.41
C LEU A 50 10.30 -22.51 5.02
N VAL A 51 10.05 -22.79 3.75
CA VAL A 51 9.85 -24.14 3.21
C VAL A 51 10.82 -24.40 2.06
N GLU A 52 11.41 -25.59 2.03
CA GLU A 52 12.26 -26.03 0.92
C GLU A 52 11.42 -26.65 -0.19
N THR A 53 11.49 -26.07 -1.39
CA THR A 53 10.81 -26.61 -2.58
C THR A 53 11.82 -27.18 -3.57
N SER A 54 11.34 -27.88 -4.61
CA SER A 54 12.19 -28.32 -5.73
C SER A 54 12.86 -27.15 -6.47
N ASN A 55 12.24 -25.97 -6.44
CA ASN A 55 12.71 -24.75 -7.10
C ASN A 55 13.46 -23.81 -6.13
N GLY A 56 13.92 -24.32 -4.98
CA GLY A 56 14.65 -23.58 -3.96
C GLY A 56 13.79 -23.18 -2.74
N PRO A 57 14.40 -22.51 -1.75
CA PRO A 57 13.70 -22.11 -0.53
C PRO A 57 12.67 -21.00 -0.80
N ARG A 58 11.51 -21.14 -0.17
CA ARG A 58 10.38 -20.21 -0.27
C ARG A 58 9.93 -19.74 1.10
N ILE A 59 9.48 -18.50 1.17
CA ILE A 59 8.79 -17.95 2.34
C ILE A 59 7.32 -17.84 1.98
N VAL A 60 6.45 -18.50 2.73
CA VAL A 60 5.00 -18.45 2.52
C VAL A 60 4.37 -17.62 3.62
N ALA A 61 3.48 -16.71 3.24
CA ALA A 61 2.75 -15.88 4.18
C ALA A 61 1.35 -15.55 3.67
N ILE A 62 0.43 -15.37 4.63
CA ILE A 62 -0.83 -14.64 4.45
C ILE A 62 -0.70 -13.26 5.09
N THR A 63 -1.39 -12.24 4.55
CA THR A 63 -1.18 -10.85 4.96
C THR A 63 -2.46 -10.13 5.33
N ARG A 64 -2.31 -9.00 6.03
CA ARG A 64 -3.43 -8.10 6.41
C ARG A 64 -4.16 -7.49 5.21
N LYS A 65 -3.55 -7.58 4.02
CA LYS A 65 -4.09 -7.09 2.75
C LYS A 65 -4.85 -8.16 1.96
N ASN A 66 -5.26 -9.23 2.64
CA ASN A 66 -5.96 -10.35 2.04
C ASN A 66 -5.16 -11.05 0.91
N VAL A 67 -3.84 -11.12 1.08
CA VAL A 67 -2.93 -11.75 0.13
C VAL A 67 -2.39 -13.04 0.70
N VAL A 68 -2.34 -14.10 -0.13
CA VAL A 68 -1.47 -15.25 0.07
C VAL A 68 -0.32 -15.17 -0.93
N ALA A 69 0.92 -15.34 -0.46
CA ALA A 69 2.09 -15.21 -1.32
C ALA A 69 3.20 -16.18 -0.97
N ALA A 70 3.99 -16.52 -1.99
CA ALA A 70 5.29 -17.15 -1.83
C ALA A 70 6.40 -16.23 -2.34
N LEU A 71 7.36 -15.95 -1.48
CA LEU A 71 8.56 -15.19 -1.81
C LEU A 71 9.74 -16.14 -2.01
N ASN A 72 10.65 -15.77 -2.91
CA ASN A 72 11.94 -16.43 -3.02
C ASN A 72 12.80 -16.04 -1.81
N ALA A 73 13.22 -17.02 -1.01
CA ALA A 73 14.01 -16.73 0.18
C ALA A 73 15.39 -16.13 -0.15
N ASP A 74 15.93 -16.35 -1.35
CA ASP A 74 17.26 -15.86 -1.70
C ASP A 74 17.35 -14.36 -1.91
N ASN A 75 16.33 -13.75 -2.53
CA ASN A 75 16.34 -12.34 -2.92
C ASN A 75 15.12 -11.55 -2.43
N GLY A 76 14.11 -12.21 -1.87
CA GLY A 76 12.87 -11.57 -1.39
C GLY A 76 11.88 -11.22 -2.50
N ASP A 77 12.11 -11.66 -3.74
CA ASP A 77 11.19 -11.41 -4.85
C ASP A 77 9.93 -12.26 -4.73
N ILE A 78 8.81 -11.72 -5.20
CA ILE A 78 7.54 -12.45 -5.27
C ILE A 78 7.64 -13.50 -6.36
N THR A 79 7.45 -14.77 -6.01
CA THR A 79 7.36 -15.86 -7.00
C THR A 79 5.96 -15.98 -7.56
N TRP A 80 4.96 -15.89 -6.67
CA TRP A 80 3.56 -15.75 -7.00
C TRP A 80 2.83 -15.16 -5.78
N ARG A 81 1.67 -14.55 -6.03
CA ARG A 81 0.76 -14.07 -5.00
C ARG A 81 -0.67 -14.07 -5.54
N HIS A 82 -1.64 -14.24 -4.66
CA HIS A 82 -3.06 -14.09 -4.95
C HIS A 82 -3.64 -13.07 -3.97
N LEU A 83 -4.22 -12.00 -4.52
CA LEU A 83 -5.06 -11.06 -3.77
C LEU A 83 -6.49 -11.61 -3.83
N LEU A 84 -7.06 -11.94 -2.68
CA LEU A 84 -8.46 -12.37 -2.58
C LEU A 84 -9.38 -11.15 -2.41
N GLU A 85 -10.64 -11.34 -2.79
CA GLU A 85 -11.69 -10.32 -2.65
C GLU A 85 -12.05 -10.07 -1.19
N ASP A 86 -12.52 -8.86 -0.86
CA ASP A 86 -12.78 -8.44 0.52
C ASP A 86 -13.83 -9.31 1.27
N ASP A 87 -14.74 -9.97 0.54
CA ASP A 87 -15.73 -10.89 1.08
C ASP A 87 -15.21 -12.32 1.29
N ASP A 88 -13.99 -12.61 0.83
CA ASP A 88 -13.31 -13.90 0.96
C ASP A 88 -11.96 -13.75 1.70
N PRO A 89 -11.98 -13.40 3.00
CA PRO A 89 -10.75 -13.15 3.76
C PRO A 89 -9.89 -14.41 3.91
N VAL A 90 -8.57 -14.27 3.78
CA VAL A 90 -7.59 -15.32 4.11
C VAL A 90 -7.71 -15.68 5.59
N VAL A 91 -7.77 -16.98 5.88
CA VAL A 91 -7.90 -17.49 7.26
C VAL A 91 -6.63 -18.21 7.70
N SER A 92 -6.25 -19.27 7.00
CA SER A 92 -5.04 -20.05 7.31
C SER A 92 -4.49 -20.75 6.07
N PHE A 93 -3.24 -21.21 6.15
CA PHE A 93 -2.66 -22.06 5.12
C PHE A 93 -1.94 -23.28 5.71
N HIS A 94 -1.96 -24.40 5.01
CA HIS A 94 -1.35 -25.66 5.43
C HIS A 94 -0.53 -26.24 4.29
N ILE A 95 0.71 -26.65 4.56
CA ILE A 95 1.65 -27.08 3.53
C ILE A 95 2.01 -28.56 3.72
N ARG A 96 1.98 -29.33 2.63
CA ARG A 96 2.60 -30.65 2.55
C ARG A 96 3.20 -30.85 1.16
N ASP A 97 4.50 -31.12 1.13
CA ASP A 97 5.28 -31.22 -0.11
C ASP A 97 5.09 -29.97 -0.98
N ASP A 98 4.61 -30.11 -2.22
CA ASP A 98 4.29 -28.99 -3.11
C ASP A 98 2.83 -28.52 -3.00
N ASN A 99 2.03 -29.09 -2.10
CA ASN A 99 0.63 -28.70 -1.93
C ASN A 99 0.46 -27.67 -0.82
N LEU A 100 -0.13 -26.54 -1.16
CA LEU A 100 -0.56 -25.50 -0.24
C LEU A 100 -2.09 -25.48 -0.20
N LEU A 101 -2.67 -25.89 0.92
CA LEU A 101 -4.09 -25.73 1.18
C LEU A 101 -4.31 -24.35 1.80
N LEU A 102 -5.09 -23.51 1.16
CA LEU A 102 -5.55 -22.22 1.65
C LEU A 102 -7.00 -22.35 2.13
N LEU A 103 -7.26 -21.94 3.37
CA LEU A 103 -8.60 -21.71 3.89
C LEU A 103 -8.89 -20.22 3.84
N SER A 104 -10.03 -19.86 3.24
CA SER A 104 -10.49 -18.48 3.13
C SER A 104 -12.00 -18.39 3.32
N GLY A 105 -12.50 -17.17 3.35
CA GLY A 105 -13.91 -16.86 3.51
C GLY A 105 -14.26 -16.73 4.99
N PRO A 106 -15.44 -16.18 5.31
CA PRO A 106 -15.95 -16.12 6.68
C PRO A 106 -15.86 -17.50 7.34
N SER A 107 -15.04 -17.61 8.40
CA SER A 107 -14.83 -18.84 9.18
C SER A 107 -14.37 -20.05 8.35
N ALA A 108 -13.50 -19.82 7.36
CA ALA A 108 -12.96 -20.84 6.44
C ALA A 108 -14.05 -21.55 5.62
N THR A 109 -14.95 -20.77 4.99
CA THR A 109 -16.03 -21.29 4.14
C THR A 109 -15.55 -21.84 2.79
N THR A 110 -14.36 -21.47 2.36
CA THR A 110 -13.79 -21.86 1.07
C THR A 110 -12.44 -22.53 1.27
N ALA A 111 -12.23 -23.65 0.58
CA ALA A 111 -10.97 -24.37 0.55
C ALA A 111 -10.37 -24.32 -0.86
N ARG A 112 -9.09 -23.97 -0.95
CA ARG A 112 -8.33 -23.96 -2.21
C ARG A 112 -7.06 -24.76 -2.05
N LEU A 113 -6.75 -25.59 -3.04
CA LEU A 113 -5.46 -26.25 -3.13
C LEU A 113 -4.63 -25.59 -4.22
N LEU A 114 -3.44 -25.15 -3.87
CA LEU A 114 -2.49 -24.50 -4.78
C LEU A 114 -1.20 -25.31 -4.83
N SER A 115 -0.54 -25.29 -5.99
CA SER A 115 0.85 -25.73 -6.08
C SER A 115 1.76 -24.64 -5.48
N LEU A 116 2.55 -24.98 -4.47
CA LEU A 116 3.48 -24.09 -3.79
C LEU A 116 4.59 -23.59 -4.73
N SER A 117 5.04 -24.44 -5.65
CA SER A 117 6.11 -24.09 -6.59
C SER A 117 5.67 -23.12 -7.69
N THR A 118 4.40 -23.17 -8.12
CA THR A 118 3.89 -22.40 -9.27
C THR A 118 2.83 -21.35 -8.91
N GLY A 119 2.15 -21.52 -7.78
CA GLY A 119 0.99 -20.72 -7.39
C GLY A 119 -0.29 -21.07 -8.13
N HIS A 120 -0.31 -22.09 -9.00
CA HIS A 120 -1.53 -22.48 -9.70
C HIS A 120 -2.56 -23.09 -8.74
N VAL A 121 -3.80 -22.63 -8.85
CA VAL A 121 -4.94 -23.25 -8.17
C VAL A 121 -5.21 -24.60 -8.85
N LEU A 122 -5.04 -25.69 -8.11
CA LEU A 122 -5.34 -27.05 -8.56
C LEU A 122 -6.85 -27.31 -8.49
N TRP A 123 -7.50 -26.87 -7.41
CA TRP A 123 -8.95 -26.86 -7.27
C TRP A 123 -9.40 -25.86 -6.19
N GLU A 124 -10.67 -25.47 -6.26
CA GLU A 124 -11.37 -24.62 -5.30
C GLU A 124 -12.74 -25.21 -4.99
N ARG A 125 -13.14 -25.20 -3.71
CA ARG A 125 -14.42 -25.74 -3.26
C ARG A 125 -15.03 -24.90 -2.13
N PRO A 126 -16.32 -24.52 -2.25
CA PRO A 126 -17.08 -24.08 -1.10
C PRO A 126 -17.34 -25.28 -0.16
N LEU A 127 -17.17 -25.07 1.14
CA LEU A 127 -17.38 -26.09 2.18
C LEU A 127 -18.81 -26.08 2.74
N HIS A 128 -19.54 -24.98 2.51
CA HIS A 128 -20.92 -24.78 2.94
C HIS A 128 -21.84 -24.63 1.73
N ALA A 129 -23.11 -25.00 1.89
CA ALA A 129 -24.13 -24.76 0.86
C ALA A 129 -24.56 -23.29 0.87
N ASP A 130 -24.89 -22.75 -0.31
CA ASP A 130 -25.29 -21.33 -0.50
C ASP A 130 -26.47 -20.89 0.39
N SER A 131 -27.26 -21.82 0.91
CA SER A 131 -28.42 -21.56 1.77
C SER A 131 -28.08 -21.27 3.24
N GLU A 132 -26.84 -21.47 3.68
CA GLU A 132 -26.41 -21.21 5.06
C GLU A 132 -25.34 -20.11 5.11
N PRO A 133 -25.71 -18.84 5.39
CA PRO A 133 -24.72 -17.80 5.55
C PRO A 133 -23.82 -18.14 6.74
N ALA A 134 -22.52 -18.30 6.48
CA ALA A 134 -21.54 -18.49 7.54
C ALA A 134 -21.51 -17.27 8.46
N LYS A 135 -21.39 -17.52 9.76
CA LYS A 135 -21.33 -16.45 10.75
C LYS A 135 -19.88 -15.99 10.84
N LEU A 136 -19.64 -14.71 10.66
CA LEU A 136 -18.33 -14.12 10.90
C LEU A 136 -17.99 -14.28 12.39
N THR A 137 -17.10 -15.19 12.75
CA THR A 137 -16.55 -15.28 14.10
C THR A 137 -15.40 -14.30 14.24
N VAL A 138 -15.28 -13.61 15.38
CA VAL A 138 -14.12 -12.79 15.70
C VAL A 138 -13.36 -13.49 16.84
N PRO A 139 -12.12 -13.96 16.63
CA PRO A 139 -11.32 -13.85 15.40
C PRO A 139 -11.77 -14.84 14.29
N ALA A 140 -11.50 -14.48 13.02
CA ALA A 140 -11.98 -15.22 11.83
C ALA A 140 -11.44 -16.66 11.70
N HIS A 141 -10.38 -16.99 12.42
CA HIS A 141 -9.76 -18.32 12.42
C HIS A 141 -10.25 -19.23 13.55
N LEU A 142 -11.07 -18.73 14.48
CA LEU A 142 -11.54 -19.55 15.60
C LEU A 142 -12.42 -20.70 15.08
N GLY A 143 -12.05 -21.94 15.41
CA GLY A 143 -12.77 -23.12 14.94
C GLY A 143 -12.49 -23.48 13.49
N THR A 144 -11.29 -23.15 13.01
CA THR A 144 -10.78 -23.54 11.69
C THR A 144 -9.47 -24.32 11.85
N ASP A 145 -9.32 -25.41 11.11
CA ASP A 145 -8.11 -26.24 11.12
C ASP A 145 -8.09 -27.18 9.89
N ALA A 146 -6.92 -27.65 9.49
CA ALA A 146 -6.80 -28.65 8.42
C ALA A 146 -5.63 -29.61 8.62
N ALA A 147 -5.81 -30.83 8.14
CA ALA A 147 -4.80 -31.88 8.19
C ALA A 147 -4.83 -32.71 6.90
N PHE A 148 -3.64 -32.91 6.32
CA PHE A 148 -3.46 -33.83 5.21
C PHE A 148 -3.38 -35.29 5.70
N THR A 149 -3.76 -36.25 4.84
CA THR A 149 -3.78 -37.68 5.16
C THR A 149 -2.76 -38.48 4.34
N ASP A 150 -2.22 -39.55 4.93
CA ASP A 150 -1.18 -40.39 4.32
C ASP A 150 -1.74 -41.53 3.44
N GLU A 151 -3.01 -41.43 3.03
CA GLU A 151 -3.65 -42.37 2.10
C GLU A 151 -2.97 -42.32 0.71
N VAL A 152 -3.00 -43.44 -0.04
CA VAL A 152 -2.34 -43.56 -1.36
C VAL A 152 -2.81 -42.49 -2.34
N ASP A 153 -4.13 -42.26 -2.43
CA ASP A 153 -4.71 -41.22 -3.30
C ASP A 153 -4.68 -39.82 -2.66
N GLY A 154 -4.34 -39.75 -1.36
CA GLY A 154 -4.30 -38.55 -0.55
C GLY A 154 -5.66 -37.89 -0.34
N SER A 155 -5.90 -37.41 0.87
CA SER A 155 -7.04 -36.54 1.15
C SER A 155 -6.66 -35.44 2.13
N VAL A 156 -7.59 -34.52 2.35
CA VAL A 156 -7.47 -33.44 3.32
C VAL A 156 -8.74 -33.38 4.15
N VAL A 157 -8.56 -33.34 5.46
CA VAL A 157 -9.65 -33.13 6.42
C VAL A 157 -9.62 -31.68 6.85
N ILE A 158 -10.76 -31.01 6.76
CA ILE A 158 -10.91 -29.59 7.02
C ILE A 158 -11.99 -29.40 8.07
N LEU A 159 -11.70 -28.56 9.06
CA LEU A 159 -12.64 -28.03 10.03
C LEU A 159 -13.00 -26.60 9.62
N SER A 160 -14.30 -26.35 9.40
CA SER A 160 -14.84 -25.04 9.04
C SER A 160 -15.97 -24.61 9.97
N ASP A 161 -16.09 -23.30 10.17
CA ASP A 161 -17.09 -22.62 10.99
C ASP A 161 -17.28 -23.18 12.42
N GLY A 162 -16.25 -23.82 12.97
CA GLY A 162 -16.28 -24.46 14.28
C GLY A 162 -17.35 -25.55 14.44
N ARG A 163 -17.93 -26.05 13.34
CA ARG A 163 -19.05 -27.00 13.37
C ARG A 163 -18.98 -28.15 12.38
N ARG A 164 -18.33 -27.93 11.23
CA ARG A 164 -18.34 -28.86 10.12
C ARG A 164 -16.95 -29.46 9.93
N VAL A 165 -16.88 -30.78 9.88
CA VAL A 165 -15.67 -31.50 9.48
C VAL A 165 -15.92 -32.14 8.13
N SER A 166 -15.10 -31.82 7.14
CA SER A 166 -15.22 -32.35 5.77
C SER A 166 -13.92 -33.01 5.33
N LYS A 167 -14.03 -34.18 4.70
CA LYS A 167 -12.92 -34.84 4.03
C LYS A 167 -13.05 -34.65 2.52
N LEU A 168 -12.05 -34.04 1.91
CA LEU A 168 -11.99 -33.82 0.46
C LEU A 168 -10.87 -34.66 -0.17
N ALA A 169 -11.09 -35.19 -1.36
CA ALA A 169 -10.04 -35.84 -2.14
C ALA A 169 -8.97 -34.81 -2.54
N LEU A 170 -7.69 -35.15 -2.40
CA LEU A 170 -6.60 -34.21 -2.67
C LEU A 170 -6.50 -33.86 -4.16
N LYS A 171 -6.90 -34.78 -5.05
CA LYS A 171 -6.75 -34.65 -6.50
C LYS A 171 -7.64 -33.57 -7.12
N ASP A 172 -8.90 -33.46 -6.70
CA ASP A 172 -9.93 -32.64 -7.36
C ASP A 172 -10.88 -31.92 -6.38
N GLY A 173 -10.60 -32.03 -5.08
CA GLY A 173 -11.41 -31.46 -4.01
C GLY A 173 -12.79 -32.10 -3.90
N THR A 174 -13.05 -33.27 -4.50
CA THR A 174 -14.36 -33.90 -4.38
C THR A 174 -14.68 -34.23 -2.91
N PRO A 175 -15.85 -33.83 -2.38
CA PRO A 175 -16.21 -34.15 -1.01
C PRO A 175 -16.47 -35.65 -0.87
N LEU A 176 -15.62 -36.32 -0.08
CA LEU A 176 -15.76 -37.75 0.22
C LEU A 176 -16.82 -37.97 1.30
N TRP A 177 -16.80 -37.13 2.34
CA TRP A 177 -17.86 -37.02 3.34
C TRP A 177 -17.78 -35.69 4.06
N SER A 178 -18.91 -35.26 4.63
CA SER A 178 -18.99 -34.13 5.56
C SER A 178 -19.82 -34.54 6.78
N LEU A 179 -19.48 -33.99 7.93
CA LEU A 179 -20.20 -34.15 9.18
C LEU A 179 -20.53 -32.77 9.76
N ASP A 180 -21.82 -32.52 9.97
CA ASP A 180 -22.32 -31.46 10.85
C ASP A 180 -22.84 -32.13 12.12
N ALA A 181 -22.20 -31.89 13.27
CA ALA A 181 -22.61 -32.53 14.51
C ALA A 181 -23.75 -31.73 15.20
N PRO A 182 -24.81 -32.39 15.71
CA PRO A 182 -25.94 -31.72 16.34
C PRO A 182 -25.53 -31.01 17.63
N GLY A 183 -25.98 -29.76 17.82
CA GLY A 183 -25.64 -28.91 18.98
C GLY A 183 -24.28 -28.20 18.88
N VAL A 184 -23.52 -28.45 17.81
CA VAL A 184 -22.26 -27.75 17.51
C VAL A 184 -22.57 -26.41 16.83
N GLY A 185 -21.93 -25.34 17.30
CA GLY A 185 -22.24 -23.95 16.95
C GLY A 185 -23.17 -23.23 17.95
N SER A 186 -23.74 -23.94 18.94
CA SER A 186 -24.51 -23.34 20.05
C SER A 186 -23.85 -23.54 21.41
N THR A 187 -23.59 -24.79 21.82
CA THR A 187 -22.99 -25.12 23.13
C THR A 187 -21.66 -25.84 23.01
N VAL A 188 -21.36 -26.38 21.84
CA VAL A 188 -20.10 -27.06 21.51
C VAL A 188 -19.48 -26.35 20.31
N LEU A 189 -18.18 -26.06 20.34
CA LEU A 189 -17.43 -25.46 19.23
C LEU A 189 -16.23 -26.35 18.93
N PHE A 190 -16.17 -26.92 17.73
CA PHE A 190 -14.98 -27.62 17.28
C PHE A 190 -13.83 -26.61 17.11
N LYS A 191 -12.69 -26.93 17.71
CA LYS A 191 -11.52 -26.07 17.77
C LYS A 191 -10.41 -26.55 16.84
N GLN A 192 -10.16 -27.86 16.82
CA GLN A 192 -8.93 -28.42 16.28
C GLN A 192 -9.15 -29.87 15.83
N ILE A 193 -8.43 -30.31 14.80
CA ILE A 193 -8.44 -31.70 14.31
C ILE A 193 -7.04 -32.31 14.29
N LEU A 194 -6.96 -33.64 14.37
CA LEU A 194 -5.72 -34.40 14.20
C LEU A 194 -6.04 -35.72 13.49
N VAL A 195 -5.36 -35.98 12.37
CA VAL A 195 -5.45 -37.25 11.65
C VAL A 195 -4.32 -38.17 12.12
N SER A 196 -4.66 -39.41 12.50
CA SER A 196 -3.71 -40.43 12.96
C SER A 196 -4.12 -41.79 12.39
N GLY A 197 -3.35 -42.37 11.48
CA GLY A 197 -3.77 -43.61 10.79
C GLY A 197 -5.16 -43.46 10.16
N ASP A 198 -6.08 -44.36 10.50
CA ASP A 198 -7.46 -44.38 9.97
C ASP A 198 -8.47 -43.63 10.85
N THR A 199 -8.01 -42.79 11.79
CA THR A 199 -8.87 -42.04 12.71
C THR A 199 -8.66 -40.53 12.59
N VAL A 200 -9.76 -39.78 12.72
CA VAL A 200 -9.76 -38.32 12.82
C VAL A 200 -10.24 -37.95 14.21
N HIS A 201 -9.34 -37.38 15.02
CA HIS A 201 -9.69 -36.86 16.34
C HIS A 201 -10.04 -35.39 16.24
N VAL A 202 -11.18 -35.01 16.80
CA VAL A 202 -11.68 -33.64 16.87
C VAL A 202 -11.72 -33.21 18.32
N LEU A 203 -11.16 -32.04 18.61
CA LEU A 203 -11.24 -31.39 19.91
C LEU A 203 -12.26 -30.28 19.86
N ALA A 204 -13.16 -30.30 20.84
CA ALA A 204 -14.25 -29.36 20.98
C ALA A 204 -14.20 -28.64 22.33
N LEU A 205 -14.65 -27.40 22.32
CA LEU A 205 -14.91 -26.59 23.50
C LEU A 205 -16.41 -26.65 23.79
N THR A 206 -16.77 -27.14 24.96
CA THR A 206 -18.16 -27.17 25.42
C THR A 206 -18.35 -26.06 26.44
N SER A 207 -19.20 -25.07 26.12
CA SER A 207 -19.44 -23.90 26.95
C SER A 207 -20.22 -24.27 28.21
N GLY A 208 -19.69 -23.86 29.37
CA GLY A 208 -20.29 -24.05 30.68
C GLY A 208 -20.51 -22.72 31.41
N PHE A 209 -21.38 -22.71 32.42
CA PHE A 209 -21.76 -21.49 33.17
C PHE A 209 -20.58 -20.77 33.89
N ARG A 210 -19.45 -21.45 34.13
CA ARG A 210 -18.27 -20.89 34.84
C ARG A 210 -16.94 -21.05 34.10
N SER A 211 -16.79 -22.10 33.29
CA SER A 211 -15.59 -22.39 32.51
C SER A 211 -15.94 -23.31 31.34
N ASN A 212 -15.13 -23.27 30.29
CA ASN A 212 -15.26 -24.18 29.17
C ASN A 212 -14.67 -25.54 29.55
N THR A 213 -15.31 -26.61 29.11
CA THR A 213 -14.78 -27.98 29.24
C THR A 213 -14.31 -28.47 27.88
N LEU A 214 -13.27 -29.31 27.86
CA LEU A 214 -12.84 -29.94 26.62
C LEU A 214 -13.63 -31.23 26.39
N THR A 215 -14.02 -31.45 25.15
CA THR A 215 -14.69 -32.67 24.72
C THR A 215 -14.02 -33.16 23.44
N THR A 216 -13.93 -34.47 23.26
CA THR A 216 -13.32 -35.07 22.07
C THR A 216 -14.31 -35.95 21.33
N LEU A 217 -14.15 -36.00 20.01
CA LEU A 217 -14.88 -36.88 19.12
C LEU A 217 -13.89 -37.57 18.21
N SER A 218 -13.98 -38.89 18.08
CA SER A 218 -13.17 -39.66 17.14
C SER A 218 -14.06 -40.13 15.98
N LEU A 219 -13.63 -39.85 14.76
CA LEU A 219 -14.32 -40.26 13.53
C LEU A 219 -13.46 -41.26 12.77
N SER A 220 -14.10 -42.11 11.97
CA SER A 220 -13.37 -42.91 10.98
C SER A 220 -12.85 -41.99 9.88
N LEU A 221 -11.65 -42.25 9.37
CA LEU A 221 -11.15 -41.53 8.20
C LEU A 221 -11.95 -41.89 6.93
N THR A 222 -12.52 -43.09 6.86
CA THR A 222 -13.23 -43.59 5.67
C THR A 222 -14.69 -43.12 5.57
N THR A 223 -15.33 -42.80 6.70
CA THR A 223 -16.74 -42.43 6.79
C THR A 223 -16.96 -41.31 7.79
N SER A 224 -18.02 -40.51 7.65
CA SER A 224 -18.40 -39.51 8.67
C SER A 224 -18.92 -40.09 9.99
N ALA A 225 -18.99 -41.42 10.13
CA ALA A 225 -19.53 -42.07 11.32
C ALA A 225 -18.59 -41.86 12.53
N PRO A 226 -19.14 -41.44 13.69
CA PRO A 226 -18.38 -41.38 14.93
C PRO A 226 -18.03 -42.80 15.41
N LEU A 227 -16.78 -42.98 15.85
CA LEU A 227 -16.28 -44.25 16.41
C LEU A 227 -16.72 -44.47 17.86
N GLY A 228 -17.25 -43.43 18.50
CA GLY A 228 -17.79 -43.43 19.85
C GLY A 228 -18.52 -42.11 20.14
N ASP A 229 -19.18 -42.05 21.29
CA ASP A 229 -19.83 -40.81 21.76
C ASP A 229 -18.81 -39.73 22.11
N PHE A 230 -19.30 -38.50 22.30
CA PHE A 230 -18.48 -37.40 22.82
C PHE A 230 -17.86 -37.76 24.17
N THR A 231 -16.54 -37.78 24.23
CA THR A 231 -15.79 -38.04 25.46
C THR A 231 -15.41 -36.72 26.12
N GLN A 232 -16.00 -36.43 27.28
CA GLN A 232 -15.65 -35.26 28.08
C GLN A 232 -14.30 -35.48 28.79
N ILE A 233 -13.44 -34.48 28.75
CA ILE A 233 -12.15 -34.51 29.44
C ILE A 233 -12.33 -34.03 30.87
N PRO A 234 -11.77 -34.73 31.88
CA PRO A 234 -11.83 -34.32 33.28
C PRO A 234 -10.87 -33.13 33.50
N GLY A 235 -11.33 -31.94 33.17
CA GLY A 235 -10.58 -30.70 33.36
C GLY A 235 -11.31 -29.46 32.87
N GLN A 236 -11.01 -28.33 33.50
CA GLN A 236 -11.51 -27.02 33.06
C GLN A 236 -10.42 -26.25 32.31
N VAL A 237 -10.79 -25.65 31.18
CA VAL A 237 -9.89 -24.82 30.39
C VAL A 237 -10.38 -23.39 30.42
N ILE A 238 -9.55 -22.50 30.99
CA ILE A 238 -9.84 -21.06 31.07
C ILE A 238 -9.53 -20.42 29.72
N ILE A 239 -8.35 -20.70 29.15
CA ILE A 239 -7.90 -20.15 27.88
C ILE A 239 -8.06 -21.22 26.80
N PRO A 240 -9.00 -21.05 25.84
CA PRO A 240 -9.26 -22.06 24.82
C PRO A 240 -8.04 -22.55 24.05
N SER A 241 -7.05 -21.69 23.77
CA SER A 241 -5.81 -22.02 23.04
C SER A 241 -4.94 -23.05 23.76
N GLU A 242 -5.03 -23.16 25.09
CA GLU A 242 -4.20 -24.04 25.92
C GLU A 242 -4.68 -25.51 25.98
N GLY A 243 -5.78 -25.85 25.30
CA GLY A 243 -6.20 -27.24 25.06
C GLY A 243 -5.81 -27.71 23.66
N LEU A 244 -4.99 -28.75 23.52
CA LEU A 244 -4.45 -29.19 22.22
C LEU A 244 -4.61 -30.69 21.97
N LEU A 245 -4.73 -31.07 20.69
CA LEU A 245 -4.48 -32.42 20.19
C LEU A 245 -3.07 -32.54 19.65
N ALA A 246 -2.40 -33.64 19.99
CA ALA A 246 -1.06 -33.97 19.50
C ALA A 246 -0.93 -35.46 19.15
N ALA A 247 0.00 -35.78 18.26
CA ALA A 247 0.24 -37.14 17.80
C ALA A 247 0.76 -38.05 18.92
N SER A 248 0.29 -39.31 18.92
CA SER A 248 0.81 -40.36 19.77
C SER A 248 1.78 -41.28 19.01
N SER A 249 2.60 -42.02 19.74
CA SER A 249 3.43 -43.09 19.16
C SER A 249 2.62 -44.30 18.71
N THR A 250 1.39 -44.46 19.21
CA THR A 250 0.49 -45.53 18.82
C THR A 250 -0.31 -45.11 17.57
N PRO A 251 -0.25 -45.85 16.46
CA PRO A 251 -1.04 -45.56 15.27
C PRO A 251 -2.55 -45.52 15.58
N GLY A 252 -3.28 -44.58 14.97
CA GLY A 252 -4.72 -44.43 15.22
C GLY A 252 -5.06 -43.71 16.52
N ALA A 253 -4.10 -43.42 17.37
CA ALA A 253 -4.32 -42.79 18.67
C ALA A 253 -3.79 -41.35 18.69
N ALA A 254 -4.24 -40.59 19.69
CA ALA A 254 -3.82 -39.21 19.93
C ALA A 254 -3.53 -38.96 21.40
N ARG A 255 -3.02 -37.76 21.67
CA ARG A 255 -2.84 -37.21 23.02
C ARG A 255 -3.65 -35.93 23.11
N VAL A 256 -4.47 -35.83 24.15
CA VAL A 256 -5.11 -34.57 24.51
C VAL A 256 -4.26 -33.94 25.60
N LEU A 257 -3.94 -32.66 25.42
CA LEU A 257 -3.14 -31.86 26.34
C LEU A 257 -3.95 -30.67 26.78
N TRP A 258 -3.92 -30.34 28.05
CA TRP A 258 -4.53 -29.11 28.54
C TRP A 258 -3.77 -28.56 29.73
N PHE A 259 -3.85 -27.24 29.89
CA PHE A 259 -3.31 -26.56 31.05
C PHE A 259 -4.40 -26.39 32.12
N GLU A 260 -4.10 -26.77 33.35
CA GLU A 260 -5.03 -26.66 34.48
C GLU A 260 -4.26 -26.57 35.80
N TYR A 261 -4.64 -25.64 36.68
CA TYR A 261 -4.01 -25.44 38.00
C TYR A 261 -2.48 -25.42 37.98
N ASN A 262 -1.89 -24.66 37.04
CA ASN A 262 -0.44 -24.54 36.85
C ASN A 262 0.27 -25.84 36.45
N ARG A 263 -0.47 -26.84 35.94
CA ARG A 263 0.09 -28.10 35.44
C ARG A 263 -0.36 -28.33 34.02
N ILE A 264 0.53 -28.91 33.22
CA ILE A 264 0.13 -29.47 31.93
C ILE A 264 -0.29 -30.92 32.18
N ARG A 265 -1.50 -31.25 31.76
CA ARG A 265 -2.06 -32.60 31.83
C ARG A 265 -2.09 -33.22 30.45
N SER A 266 -1.84 -34.51 30.38
CA SER A 266 -1.91 -35.30 29.15
C SER A 266 -2.75 -36.53 29.38
N ALA A 267 -3.69 -36.80 28.48
CA ALA A 267 -4.45 -38.04 28.47
C ALA A 267 -4.25 -38.75 27.13
N PHE A 268 -4.13 -40.08 27.18
CA PHE A 268 -4.14 -40.90 25.98
C PHE A 268 -5.56 -40.95 25.42
N LEU A 269 -5.71 -40.75 24.12
CA LEU A 269 -6.95 -40.95 23.41
C LEU A 269 -6.78 -42.17 22.49
N SER A 270 -7.46 -43.26 22.82
CA SER A 270 -7.44 -44.48 22.01
C SER A 270 -8.06 -44.25 20.63
N PRO A 271 -7.82 -45.16 19.66
CA PRO A 271 -8.46 -45.08 18.34
C PRO A 271 -9.99 -45.05 18.39
N GLN A 272 -10.59 -45.69 19.39
CA GLN A 272 -12.04 -45.70 19.62
C GLN A 272 -12.56 -44.45 20.36
N GLY A 273 -11.70 -43.47 20.66
CA GLY A 273 -12.10 -42.24 21.37
C GLY A 273 -12.26 -42.39 22.88
N GLN A 274 -11.85 -43.53 23.46
CA GLN A 274 -11.81 -43.73 24.91
C GLN A 274 -10.59 -43.04 25.52
N LEU A 275 -10.81 -42.32 26.62
CA LEU A 275 -9.78 -41.62 27.37
C LEU A 275 -9.06 -42.58 28.33
N GLY A 276 -7.72 -42.59 28.26
CA GLY A 276 -6.87 -43.28 29.21
C GLY A 276 -6.58 -42.46 30.46
N GLU A 277 -5.65 -42.95 31.28
CA GLU A 277 -5.24 -42.25 32.50
C GLU A 277 -4.64 -40.87 32.20
N VAL A 278 -4.97 -39.90 33.06
CA VAL A 278 -4.41 -38.55 33.04
C VAL A 278 -3.03 -38.57 33.68
N LYS A 279 -2.02 -38.17 32.92
CA LYS A 279 -0.65 -37.97 33.39
C LYS A 279 -0.39 -36.48 33.57
N GLU A 280 0.28 -36.13 34.66
CA GLU A 280 0.76 -34.77 34.88
C GLU A 280 2.20 -34.63 34.41
N ILE A 281 2.47 -33.56 33.67
CA ILE A 281 3.80 -33.22 33.18
C ILE A 281 4.41 -32.23 34.17
N PHE A 282 5.55 -32.62 34.72
CA PHE A 282 6.33 -31.75 35.59
C PHE A 282 7.46 -31.11 34.79
N PRO A 283 7.72 -29.80 34.98
CA PRO A 283 8.99 -29.25 34.54
C PRO A 283 10.12 -29.81 35.44
N ALA A 284 11.38 -29.47 35.13
CA ALA A 284 12.53 -29.88 35.94
C ALA A 284 12.30 -29.62 37.45
N LYS A 285 12.92 -30.46 38.31
CA LYS A 285 12.64 -30.59 39.75
C LYS A 285 12.30 -29.25 40.44
N GLY A 286 11.08 -29.16 40.97
CA GLY A 286 10.60 -28.06 41.82
C GLY A 286 9.93 -26.89 41.09
N ARG A 287 9.79 -26.94 39.76
CA ARG A 287 9.13 -25.87 38.98
C ARG A 287 7.69 -26.23 38.64
N VAL A 288 6.93 -25.22 38.20
CA VAL A 288 5.52 -25.32 37.82
C VAL A 288 5.31 -24.66 36.45
N PHE A 289 4.39 -25.18 35.63
CA PHE A 289 4.07 -24.60 34.33
C PHE A 289 3.11 -23.40 34.47
N LYS A 290 3.28 -22.40 33.61
CA LYS A 290 2.40 -21.23 33.44
C LYS A 290 1.47 -21.38 32.25
N GLY A 291 1.84 -22.19 31.25
CA GLY A 291 1.02 -22.44 30.07
C GLY A 291 1.72 -23.35 29.06
N LEU A 292 1.01 -23.68 27.98
CA LEU A 292 1.50 -24.50 26.87
C LEU A 292 1.09 -23.88 25.53
N PHE A 293 1.92 -24.05 24.50
CA PHE A 293 1.62 -23.56 23.16
C PHE A 293 2.28 -24.44 22.08
N ASP A 294 1.72 -24.39 20.87
CA ASP A 294 2.21 -25.11 19.69
C ASP A 294 2.97 -24.16 18.76
N VAL A 295 4.03 -24.67 18.14
CA VAL A 295 4.84 -23.98 17.12
C VAL A 295 4.76 -24.71 15.77
N GLY A 296 3.65 -25.42 15.53
CA GLY A 296 3.40 -26.21 14.33
C GLY A 296 3.94 -27.65 14.39
N LEU A 297 4.16 -28.20 15.59
CA LEU A 297 4.76 -29.53 15.79
C LEU A 297 3.82 -30.55 16.43
N ARG A 298 2.58 -30.17 16.74
CA ARG A 298 1.58 -31.08 17.33
C ARG A 298 1.38 -32.39 16.56
N ASN A 299 1.45 -32.36 15.23
CA ASN A 299 1.31 -33.54 14.37
C ASN A 299 2.52 -34.49 14.44
N ARG A 300 3.64 -34.03 15.01
CA ARG A 300 4.82 -34.83 15.36
C ARG A 300 4.87 -35.19 16.84
N GLY A 301 3.93 -34.71 17.65
CA GLY A 301 3.84 -34.99 19.08
C GLY A 301 4.81 -34.21 19.94
N TYR A 302 5.22 -33.01 19.49
CA TYR A 302 6.03 -32.08 20.29
C TYR A 302 5.25 -30.79 20.56
N ILE A 303 5.39 -30.25 21.77
CA ILE A 303 4.83 -28.96 22.19
C ILE A 303 5.84 -28.19 23.04
N LEU A 304 5.58 -26.91 23.28
CA LEU A 304 6.36 -26.08 24.19
C LEU A 304 5.58 -25.82 25.48
N GLY A 305 6.24 -26.03 26.62
CA GLY A 305 5.71 -25.68 27.95
C GLY A 305 6.47 -24.50 28.52
N LYS A 306 5.77 -23.42 28.89
CA LYS A 306 6.33 -22.25 29.59
C LYS A 306 6.15 -22.41 31.08
N ALA A 307 7.23 -22.34 31.84
CA ALA A 307 7.25 -22.36 33.31
C ALA A 307 6.87 -21.00 33.90
N GLU A 308 6.56 -20.96 35.20
CA GLU A 308 6.22 -19.75 35.94
C GLU A 308 7.35 -18.71 35.96
N ASP A 309 8.60 -19.18 36.03
CA ASP A 309 9.80 -18.35 35.89
C ASP A 309 10.07 -17.89 34.45
N GLY A 310 9.23 -18.31 33.50
CA GLY A 310 9.34 -18.03 32.07
C GLY A 310 10.16 -19.05 31.28
N ALA A 311 10.79 -20.03 31.93
CA ALA A 311 11.59 -21.04 31.24
C ALA A 311 10.74 -21.83 30.23
N VAL A 312 11.23 -22.02 29.01
CA VAL A 312 10.52 -22.80 27.99
C VAL A 312 11.22 -24.13 27.76
N SER A 313 10.44 -25.21 27.91
CA SER A 313 10.89 -26.57 27.72
C SER A 313 10.18 -27.23 26.54
N ILE A 314 10.93 -28.02 25.79
CA ILE A 314 10.40 -28.84 24.70
C ILE A 314 9.91 -30.16 25.28
N VAL A 315 8.64 -30.49 25.03
CA VAL A 315 8.00 -31.68 25.59
C VAL A 315 7.59 -32.64 24.48
N ASP A 316 8.05 -33.89 24.56
CA ASP A 316 7.63 -34.99 23.69
C ASP A 316 6.46 -35.74 24.33
N VAL A 317 5.28 -35.59 23.75
CA VAL A 317 4.03 -36.12 24.30
C VAL A 317 3.67 -37.52 23.79
N ARG A 318 4.43 -38.07 22.83
CA ARG A 318 4.07 -39.29 22.10
C ARG A 318 3.93 -40.53 22.99
N GLN A 319 4.78 -40.65 24.01
CA GLN A 319 4.88 -41.80 24.93
C GLN A 319 4.67 -41.42 26.42
N GLY A 320 4.01 -40.29 26.70
CA GLY A 320 3.70 -39.89 28.07
C GLY A 320 4.36 -38.60 28.54
N ALA A 321 4.71 -37.71 27.60
CA ALA A 321 4.98 -36.30 27.88
C ALA A 321 6.21 -36.05 28.75
N ALA A 322 7.38 -36.39 28.19
CA ALA A 322 8.68 -36.14 28.80
C ALA A 322 9.31 -34.84 28.27
N VAL A 323 9.96 -34.09 29.16
CA VAL A 323 10.80 -32.95 28.76
C VAL A 323 12.05 -33.48 28.05
N VAL A 324 12.23 -33.10 26.79
CA VAL A 324 13.38 -33.51 25.96
C VAL A 324 14.56 -32.57 26.17
N ASP A 325 14.28 -31.27 26.23
CA ASP A 325 15.30 -30.22 26.36
C ASP A 325 14.65 -28.93 26.90
N THR A 326 15.46 -28.03 27.44
CA THR A 326 15.03 -26.73 27.96
C THR A 326 15.91 -25.64 27.38
N PHE A 327 15.29 -24.60 26.83
CA PHE A 327 16.03 -23.45 26.30
C PHE A 327 16.85 -22.79 27.42
N GLU A 328 18.16 -22.80 27.27
CA GLU A 328 19.07 -22.16 28.22
C GLU A 328 18.71 -20.69 28.40
N SER A 329 18.73 -20.25 29.66
CA SER A 329 18.35 -18.88 30.03
C SER A 329 17.04 -18.47 29.35
N SER A 330 15.97 -19.26 29.40
CA SER A 330 14.66 -18.88 28.84
C SER A 330 13.73 -18.14 29.79
N ASN A 331 14.09 -18.09 31.06
CA ASN A 331 13.36 -17.40 32.13
C ASN A 331 13.03 -15.93 31.78
N ASP A 332 11.92 -15.41 32.27
CA ASP A 332 11.55 -14.01 32.09
C ASP A 332 12.66 -13.13 32.73
N SER A 333 13.08 -12.07 32.02
CA SER A 333 14.17 -11.20 32.45
C SER A 333 13.97 -9.79 31.92
N PRO A 334 14.20 -8.75 32.74
CA PRO A 334 14.10 -7.36 32.30
C PRO A 334 15.23 -6.95 31.34
N GLU A 335 16.27 -7.78 31.16
CA GLU A 335 17.40 -7.49 30.28
C GLU A 335 17.13 -7.85 28.80
N ARG A 336 15.92 -8.35 28.46
CA ARG A 336 15.56 -8.77 27.10
C ARG A 336 14.05 -8.65 26.81
N SER A 337 13.71 -8.70 25.53
CA SER A 337 12.32 -8.84 25.08
C SER A 337 11.77 -10.24 25.36
N ASP A 338 10.45 -10.37 25.20
CA ASP A 338 9.80 -11.67 25.08
C ASP A 338 10.44 -12.51 23.96
N SER A 339 10.46 -13.82 24.18
CA SER A 339 11.04 -14.79 23.26
C SER A 339 9.99 -15.28 22.28
N ILE A 340 10.35 -15.27 21.00
CA ILE A 340 9.55 -15.78 19.89
C ILE A 340 10.05 -17.16 19.55
N TYR A 341 9.13 -18.12 19.41
CA TYR A 341 9.46 -19.51 19.10
C TYR A 341 8.86 -19.91 17.76
N SER A 342 9.62 -20.71 17.02
CA SER A 342 9.15 -21.33 15.77
C SER A 342 9.82 -22.66 15.55
N ALA A 343 9.28 -23.44 14.63
CA ALA A 343 9.86 -24.70 14.26
C ALA A 343 9.76 -24.99 12.77
N SER A 344 10.63 -25.87 12.31
CA SER A 344 10.61 -26.45 10.98
C SER A 344 10.99 -27.93 11.06
N VAL A 345 10.65 -28.68 10.01
CA VAL A 345 10.95 -30.11 9.92
C VAL A 345 11.73 -30.34 8.63
N SER A 346 12.93 -30.91 8.76
CA SER A 346 13.77 -31.31 7.64
C SER A 346 13.21 -32.55 6.93
N LYS A 347 13.63 -32.77 5.67
CA LYS A 347 13.24 -33.95 4.87
C LYS A 347 13.66 -35.27 5.52
N ASP A 348 14.77 -35.27 6.26
CA ASP A 348 15.24 -36.43 7.01
C ASP A 348 14.44 -36.69 8.30
N GLY A 349 13.48 -35.82 8.65
CA GLY A 349 12.64 -35.89 9.84
C GLY A 349 13.26 -35.25 11.09
N THR A 350 14.40 -34.57 10.96
CA THR A 350 14.99 -33.77 12.05
C THR A 350 14.11 -32.55 12.32
N ILE A 351 13.79 -32.31 13.59
CA ILE A 351 12.99 -31.16 14.02
C ILE A 351 13.93 -30.06 14.46
N ILE A 352 13.72 -28.86 13.95
CA ILE A 352 14.52 -27.68 14.28
C ILE A 352 13.60 -26.70 15.00
N ILE A 353 13.86 -26.43 16.27
CA ILE A 353 13.10 -25.46 17.07
C ILE A 353 13.98 -24.25 17.35
N ASN A 354 13.49 -23.08 17.02
CA ASN A 354 14.20 -21.83 17.18
C ASN A 354 13.53 -20.92 18.22
N ARG A 355 14.37 -20.18 18.93
CA ARG A 355 14.00 -19.12 19.86
C ARG A 355 14.73 -17.84 19.46
N VAL A 356 14.01 -16.74 19.25
CA VAL A 356 14.56 -15.42 18.96
C VAL A 356 14.13 -14.41 20.01
N TYR A 357 15.04 -13.56 20.44
CA TYR A 357 14.73 -12.41 21.31
C TYR A 357 15.74 -11.28 21.11
N TRP A 358 15.37 -10.08 21.55
CA TRP A 358 16.23 -8.91 21.59
C TRP A 358 16.87 -8.74 22.98
N SER A 359 18.18 -8.54 23.05
CA SER A 359 18.88 -8.23 24.31
C SER A 359 19.09 -6.73 24.47
N PHE A 360 18.48 -6.14 25.49
CA PHE A 360 18.66 -4.72 25.81
C PHE A 360 20.08 -4.42 26.31
N LYS A 361 20.75 -5.41 26.90
CA LYS A 361 22.12 -5.27 27.41
C LYS A 361 23.18 -5.30 26.31
N LEU A 362 22.98 -6.14 25.30
CA LEU A 362 23.93 -6.29 24.19
C LEU A 362 23.59 -5.40 22.98
N ASN A 363 22.35 -4.88 22.90
CA ASN A 363 21.81 -4.24 21.70
C ASN A 363 21.99 -5.12 20.45
N LEU A 364 21.69 -6.43 20.60
CA LEU A 364 21.75 -7.42 19.52
C LEU A 364 20.53 -8.34 19.59
N GLY A 365 20.14 -8.86 18.42
CA GLY A 365 19.23 -9.99 18.32
C GLY A 365 19.98 -11.28 18.62
N LEU A 366 19.35 -12.18 19.35
CA LEU A 366 19.88 -13.51 19.65
C LEU A 366 18.94 -14.57 19.15
N ALA A 367 19.52 -15.61 18.53
CA ALA A 367 18.82 -16.80 18.11
C ALA A 367 19.44 -18.03 18.78
N GLN A 368 18.61 -18.84 19.40
CA GLN A 368 18.97 -20.16 19.91
C GLN A 368 18.22 -21.22 19.11
N ASN A 369 18.88 -22.33 18.80
CA ASN A 369 18.36 -23.36 17.93
C ASN A 369 18.61 -24.74 18.55
N ASN A 370 17.55 -25.51 18.72
CA ASN A 370 17.60 -26.87 19.24
C ASN A 370 17.16 -27.83 18.12
N GLN A 371 18.08 -28.69 17.69
CA GLN A 371 17.83 -29.72 16.69
C GLN A 371 17.56 -31.06 17.39
N ILE A 372 16.40 -31.64 17.14
CA ILE A 372 16.01 -32.95 17.69
C ILE A 372 16.11 -33.97 16.57
N THR A 373 17.11 -34.84 16.66
CA THR A 373 17.31 -35.92 15.68
C THR A 373 16.26 -37.02 15.88
N LYS A 374 16.10 -37.91 14.90
CA LYS A 374 15.23 -39.11 15.00
C LYS A 374 15.52 -39.99 16.23
N GLY A 375 16.74 -39.96 16.76
CA GLY A 375 17.14 -40.69 17.96
C GLY A 375 16.74 -40.02 19.28
N GLY A 376 16.10 -38.85 19.24
CA GLY A 376 15.68 -38.09 20.43
C GLY A 376 16.79 -37.27 21.09
N THR A 377 17.98 -37.18 20.49
CA THR A 377 19.06 -36.33 20.99
C THR A 377 18.85 -34.88 20.56
N ALA A 378 18.88 -33.94 21.51
CA ALA A 378 18.84 -32.51 21.24
C ALA A 378 20.26 -31.93 21.09
N ILE A 379 20.49 -31.18 20.01
CA ILE A 379 21.73 -30.42 19.78
C ILE A 379 21.35 -28.94 19.82
N SER A 380 21.90 -28.21 20.81
CA SER A 380 21.67 -26.76 20.96
C SER A 380 22.81 -25.97 20.31
N SER A 381 22.45 -24.92 19.59
CA SER A 381 23.36 -23.94 19.00
C SER A 381 22.78 -22.54 19.12
N GLY A 382 23.58 -21.49 19.01
CA GLY A 382 23.09 -20.13 19.07
C GLY A 382 24.02 -19.12 18.41
N PHE A 383 23.45 -18.01 17.96
CA PHE A 383 24.18 -16.94 17.32
C PHE A 383 23.53 -15.58 17.59
N THR A 384 24.29 -14.51 17.40
CA THR A 384 23.81 -13.13 17.50
C THR A 384 23.77 -12.48 16.12
N PHE A 385 22.91 -11.49 15.95
CA PHE A 385 22.80 -10.71 14.73
C PHE A 385 22.49 -9.25 15.05
N PRO A 386 22.98 -8.28 14.23
CA PRO A 386 22.62 -6.89 14.38
C PRO A 386 21.15 -6.68 13.99
N PHE A 387 20.43 -5.90 14.78
CA PHE A 387 19.05 -5.51 14.49
C PHE A 387 18.81 -4.08 14.99
N ASP A 388 18.25 -3.23 14.13
CA ASP A 388 17.98 -1.84 14.44
C ASP A 388 16.52 -1.65 14.82
N THR A 389 16.26 -1.56 16.13
CA THR A 389 14.92 -1.36 16.67
C THR A 389 14.33 0.01 16.34
N SER A 390 15.17 1.02 16.07
CA SER A 390 14.71 2.36 15.73
C SER A 390 14.15 2.43 14.31
N SER A 391 14.75 1.70 13.37
CA SER A 391 14.32 1.63 11.97
C SER A 391 13.25 0.58 11.71
N HIS A 392 13.32 -0.57 12.39
CA HIS A 392 12.46 -1.72 12.10
C HIS A 392 11.44 -2.05 13.19
N GLY A 393 11.42 -1.32 14.30
CA GLY A 393 10.53 -1.61 15.43
C GLY A 393 10.98 -2.86 16.20
N VAL A 394 10.04 -3.60 16.76
CA VAL A 394 10.33 -4.84 17.51
C VAL A 394 10.14 -6.07 16.61
N ILE A 395 10.80 -7.17 16.97
CA ILE A 395 10.59 -8.47 16.32
C ILE A 395 9.24 -8.99 16.81
N LEU A 396 8.36 -9.41 15.88
CA LEU A 396 7.05 -9.99 16.19
C LEU A 396 6.97 -11.48 15.85
N GLY A 397 7.65 -11.89 14.78
CA GLY A 397 7.68 -13.27 14.31
C GLY A 397 9.06 -13.65 13.81
N ALA A 398 9.39 -14.94 13.90
CA ALA A 398 10.62 -15.49 13.37
C ALA A 398 10.34 -16.88 12.80
N ALA A 399 10.58 -17.10 11.50
CA ALA A 399 10.50 -18.41 10.87
C ALA A 399 11.91 -18.98 10.69
N VAL A 400 12.09 -20.28 10.94
CA VAL A 400 13.38 -20.98 10.83
C VAL A 400 13.40 -21.90 9.62
N SER A 401 14.53 -21.96 8.91
CA SER A 401 14.70 -22.90 7.80
C SER A 401 14.70 -24.35 8.24
N SER A 402 14.28 -25.24 7.34
CA SER A 402 14.33 -26.70 7.57
C SER A 402 15.73 -27.31 7.41
N THR A 403 16.69 -26.53 6.92
CA THR A 403 18.10 -26.93 6.76
C THR A 403 19.01 -26.01 7.56
N VAL A 404 20.18 -26.54 7.94
CA VAL A 404 21.25 -25.80 8.60
C VAL A 404 22.50 -25.78 7.74
N ASN A 405 23.33 -24.74 7.90
CA ASN A 405 24.60 -24.62 7.19
C ASN A 405 25.70 -25.52 7.80
N ALA A 406 26.91 -25.49 7.23
CA ALA A 406 28.05 -26.26 7.72
C ALA A 406 28.45 -25.95 9.19
N ALA A 407 28.11 -24.75 9.68
CA ALA A 407 28.31 -24.32 11.06
C ALA A 407 27.11 -24.65 11.97
N GLN A 408 26.16 -25.47 11.51
CA GLN A 408 24.92 -25.84 12.21
C GLN A 408 23.97 -24.67 12.49
N LEU A 409 24.09 -23.58 11.74
CA LEU A 409 23.21 -22.41 11.88
C LEU A 409 22.08 -22.44 10.83
N PRO A 410 20.81 -22.25 11.23
CA PRO A 410 19.71 -22.11 10.29
C PRO A 410 19.65 -20.68 9.69
N VAL A 411 18.86 -20.54 8.63
CA VAL A 411 18.41 -19.25 8.10
C VAL A 411 17.16 -18.83 8.88
N LEU A 412 17.05 -17.55 9.21
CA LEU A 412 15.87 -16.99 9.87
C LEU A 412 15.18 -15.96 8.98
N MET A 413 13.86 -15.95 8.98
CA MET A 413 13.05 -14.87 8.43
C MET A 413 12.37 -14.16 9.60
N LEU A 414 12.63 -12.87 9.76
CA LEU A 414 12.03 -12.04 10.80
C LEU A 414 10.87 -11.23 10.23
N THR A 415 9.78 -11.15 10.98
CA THR A 415 8.68 -10.22 10.76
C THR A 415 8.70 -9.19 11.87
N THR A 416 8.69 -7.91 11.51
CA THR A 416 8.82 -6.81 12.47
C THR A 416 7.54 -6.00 12.62
N SER A 417 7.42 -5.25 13.72
CA SER A 417 6.24 -4.42 13.99
C SER A 417 6.09 -3.24 13.03
N SER A 418 7.19 -2.74 12.46
CA SER A 418 7.15 -1.73 11.40
C SER A 418 6.72 -2.26 10.02
N GLY A 419 6.35 -3.56 9.93
CA GLY A 419 5.95 -4.21 8.69
C GLY A 419 7.11 -4.57 7.77
N ALA A 420 8.33 -4.74 8.29
CA ALA A 420 9.48 -5.20 7.51
C ALA A 420 9.64 -6.72 7.59
N LEU A 421 10.08 -7.33 6.49
CA LEU A 421 10.56 -8.70 6.43
C LEU A 421 12.07 -8.70 6.25
N GLN A 422 12.79 -9.46 7.07
CA GLN A 422 14.24 -9.55 7.00
C GLN A 422 14.68 -11.00 6.98
N LEU A 423 15.52 -11.37 6.00
CA LEU A 423 16.16 -12.68 6.00
C LEU A 423 17.55 -12.56 6.63
N ILE A 424 17.75 -13.25 7.74
CA ILE A 424 19.01 -13.30 8.48
C ILE A 424 19.75 -14.59 8.12
N GLN A 425 20.98 -14.44 7.60
CA GLN A 425 21.83 -15.56 7.18
C GLN A 425 23.31 -15.18 7.34
N GLY A 426 24.17 -16.17 7.63
CA GLY A 426 25.62 -16.01 7.60
C GLY A 426 26.35 -17.25 8.12
N SER A 427 27.64 -17.36 7.79
CA SER A 427 28.51 -18.44 8.31
C SER A 427 29.53 -17.93 9.35
N SER A 428 30.11 -16.74 9.13
CA SER A 428 31.08 -16.09 10.04
C SER A 428 30.55 -14.80 10.66
N GLN A 429 29.85 -13.97 9.88
CA GLN A 429 29.08 -12.82 10.35
C GLN A 429 27.64 -13.02 9.90
N VAL A 430 26.73 -13.07 10.87
CA VAL A 430 25.30 -13.24 10.60
C VAL A 430 24.67 -11.85 10.51
N THR A 431 24.12 -11.52 9.35
CA THR A 431 23.51 -10.22 9.06
C THR A 431 22.24 -10.39 8.24
N ALA A 432 21.49 -9.30 8.04
CA ALA A 432 20.38 -9.29 7.11
C ALA A 432 20.90 -9.39 5.67
N LYS A 433 20.51 -10.45 4.95
CA LYS A 433 20.79 -10.66 3.52
C LYS A 433 19.99 -9.68 2.67
N TRP A 434 18.71 -9.51 3.00
CA TRP A 434 17.82 -8.53 2.39
C TRP A 434 16.76 -8.08 3.39
N THR A 435 16.22 -6.89 3.15
CA THR A 435 15.11 -6.29 3.90
C THR A 435 14.03 -5.87 2.92
N ARG A 436 12.78 -6.21 3.22
CA ARG A 436 11.63 -5.88 2.38
C ARG A 436 10.60 -5.13 3.21
N GLU A 437 10.27 -3.92 2.78
CA GLU A 437 9.41 -2.98 3.52
C GLU A 437 7.96 -3.10 3.06
N GLU A 438 7.21 -4.01 3.70
CA GLU A 438 5.81 -4.29 3.37
C GLU A 438 4.82 -3.27 3.93
N SER A 439 5.25 -2.39 4.85
CA SER A 439 4.44 -1.27 5.32
C SER A 439 4.13 -0.24 4.24
N LEU A 440 4.86 -0.25 3.12
CA LEU A 440 4.54 0.53 1.92
C LEU A 440 3.19 0.14 1.26
N ALA A 441 2.61 -1.03 1.61
CA ALA A 441 1.24 -1.39 1.21
C ALA A 441 0.16 -0.69 2.05
N GLU A 442 0.56 0.03 3.10
CA GLU A 442 -0.32 0.73 4.05
C GLU A 442 -0.03 2.23 4.07
N ILE A 443 0.20 2.82 2.89
CA ILE A 443 0.38 4.27 2.75
C ILE A 443 -0.91 5.01 3.12
N ALA A 444 -0.76 6.02 3.99
CA ALA A 444 -1.81 6.99 4.30
C ALA A 444 -1.79 8.11 3.25
N GLU A 445 -0.61 8.67 2.97
CA GLU A 445 -0.48 9.81 2.07
C GLU A 445 0.88 9.88 1.37
N VAL A 446 0.87 10.45 0.16
CA VAL A 446 2.08 10.69 -0.65
C VAL A 446 2.21 12.17 -1.00
N ARG A 447 3.45 12.67 -1.01
CA ARG A 447 3.81 13.99 -1.54
C ARG A 447 5.05 13.92 -2.44
N PHE A 448 4.98 14.60 -3.57
CA PHE A 448 6.14 14.87 -4.40
C PHE A 448 6.88 16.11 -3.88
N ILE A 449 8.19 15.98 -3.70
CA ILE A 449 9.09 17.06 -3.32
C ILE A 449 10.04 17.36 -4.49
N GLU A 450 10.17 18.63 -4.82
CA GLU A 450 11.09 19.11 -5.85
C GLU A 450 12.53 19.14 -5.35
N LEU A 451 13.47 18.83 -6.24
CA LEU A 451 14.91 18.83 -5.95
C LEU A 451 15.57 20.13 -6.46
N GLY A 452 16.65 20.57 -5.81
CA GLY A 452 17.42 21.77 -6.19
C GLY A 452 18.36 21.55 -7.37
N GLU A 453 18.76 22.62 -8.06
CA GLU A 453 19.80 22.55 -9.10
C GLU A 453 21.18 22.26 -8.48
N PRO A 454 21.99 21.36 -9.07
CA PRO A 454 23.32 21.05 -8.54
C PRO A 454 24.20 22.30 -8.36
N GLU A 455 24.30 23.14 -9.39
CA GLU A 455 25.20 24.30 -9.43
C GLU A 455 24.75 25.45 -8.51
N VAL A 456 23.44 25.58 -8.28
CA VAL A 456 22.89 26.61 -7.41
C VAL A 456 22.98 26.18 -5.96
N GLU A 457 22.70 24.92 -5.63
CA GLU A 457 22.65 24.48 -4.23
C GLU A 457 24.04 24.44 -3.59
N GLU A 458 25.09 24.07 -4.35
CA GLU A 458 26.47 24.07 -3.87
C GLU A 458 27.02 25.49 -3.62
N VAL A 459 26.58 26.48 -4.40
CA VAL A 459 27.13 27.85 -4.42
C VAL A 459 26.15 28.86 -3.83
N ARG A 460 24.98 28.41 -3.34
CA ARG A 460 23.86 29.27 -2.91
C ARG A 460 24.23 30.33 -1.88
N HIS A 461 25.02 29.92 -0.90
CA HIS A 461 25.53 30.78 0.16
C HIS A 461 26.58 31.80 -0.34
N LEU A 462 27.23 31.53 -1.47
CA LEU A 462 28.20 32.43 -2.11
C LEU A 462 27.50 33.43 -3.06
N LEU A 463 26.34 33.05 -3.63
CA LEU A 463 25.58 33.87 -4.58
C LEU A 463 24.72 34.94 -3.90
N ALA A 464 24.28 34.71 -2.65
CA ALA A 464 23.33 35.58 -1.95
C ALA A 464 23.85 37.03 -1.76
N ASP A 465 25.15 37.22 -1.58
CA ASP A 465 25.81 38.52 -1.34
C ASP A 465 26.79 38.93 -2.46
N GLU A 466 26.69 38.32 -3.66
CA GLU A 466 27.65 38.53 -4.74
C GLU A 466 27.52 39.94 -5.36
N SER A 467 28.57 40.76 -5.23
CA SER A 467 28.66 42.06 -5.92
C SER A 467 28.84 41.90 -7.43
N PHE A 468 28.55 42.94 -8.23
CA PHE A 468 28.76 42.93 -9.69
C PHE A 468 30.18 42.48 -10.10
N PHE A 469 31.21 42.95 -9.39
CA PHE A 469 32.59 42.58 -9.67
C PHE A 469 32.90 41.14 -9.27
N GLY A 470 32.33 40.64 -8.16
CA GLY A 470 32.41 39.22 -7.78
C GLY A 470 31.78 38.31 -8.83
N ARG A 471 30.64 38.72 -9.36
CA ARG A 471 29.99 38.04 -10.48
C ARG A 471 30.88 38.03 -11.73
N LEU A 472 31.44 39.18 -12.11
CA LEU A 472 32.29 39.28 -13.30
C LEU A 472 33.53 38.39 -13.19
N THR A 473 34.22 38.37 -12.05
CA THR A 473 35.38 37.51 -11.83
C THR A 473 35.01 36.04 -11.87
N ARG A 474 33.87 35.65 -11.29
CA ARG A 474 33.34 34.28 -11.40
C ARG A 474 33.05 33.89 -12.85
N HIS A 475 32.35 34.72 -13.63
CA HIS A 475 32.09 34.45 -15.05
C HIS A 475 33.39 34.25 -15.83
N ILE A 476 34.40 35.10 -15.60
CA ILE A 476 35.72 34.96 -16.22
C ILE A 476 36.43 33.67 -15.79
N ALA A 477 36.31 33.27 -14.52
CA ALA A 477 36.85 32.00 -14.05
C ALA A 477 36.13 30.79 -14.68
N GLU A 478 34.80 30.85 -14.80
CA GLU A 478 33.97 29.81 -15.44
C GLU A 478 34.27 29.64 -16.93
N PHE A 479 34.79 30.67 -17.63
CA PHE A 479 35.26 30.53 -19.02
C PHE A 479 36.34 29.46 -19.18
N GLN A 480 37.09 29.10 -18.13
CA GLN A 480 38.03 27.97 -18.18
C GLN A 480 37.32 26.63 -18.46
N ALA A 481 36.04 26.50 -18.07
CA ALA A 481 35.23 25.31 -18.34
C ALA A 481 34.59 25.31 -19.75
N LEU A 482 34.71 26.40 -20.53
CA LEU A 482 34.12 26.54 -21.86
C LEU A 482 34.50 25.40 -22.82
N PRO A 483 35.76 24.92 -22.92
CA PRO A 483 36.10 23.82 -23.83
C PRO A 483 35.34 22.53 -23.49
N SER A 484 35.27 22.22 -22.19
CA SER A 484 34.52 21.08 -21.65
C SER A 484 33.02 21.21 -21.93
N TYR A 485 32.48 22.42 -21.75
CA TYR A 485 31.09 22.74 -22.09
C TYR A 485 30.82 22.58 -23.59
N VAL A 486 31.66 23.10 -24.48
CA VAL A 486 31.53 22.98 -25.93
C VAL A 486 31.55 21.51 -26.34
N PHE A 487 32.45 20.70 -25.79
CA PHE A 487 32.47 19.26 -26.05
C PHE A 487 31.16 18.58 -25.61
N ARG A 488 30.67 18.87 -24.39
CA ARG A 488 29.38 18.35 -23.90
C ARG A 488 28.21 18.84 -24.76
N PHE A 489 28.24 20.09 -25.21
CA PHE A 489 27.22 20.67 -26.07
C PHE A 489 27.17 19.96 -27.43
N VAL A 490 28.31 19.75 -28.08
CA VAL A 490 28.41 19.01 -29.35
C VAL A 490 27.87 17.59 -29.15
N ARG A 491 28.29 16.90 -28.08
CA ARG A 491 27.79 15.56 -27.74
C ARG A 491 26.27 15.58 -27.53
N ARG A 492 25.73 16.54 -26.77
CA ARG A 492 24.29 16.71 -26.55
C ARG A 492 23.54 16.99 -27.84
N LEU A 493 24.10 17.82 -28.72
CA LEU A 493 23.51 18.15 -30.01
C LEU A 493 23.30 16.87 -30.83
N PHE A 494 24.32 16.02 -30.99
CA PHE A 494 24.23 14.80 -31.79
C PHE A 494 23.47 13.65 -31.11
N PHE A 495 23.61 13.48 -29.79
CA PHE A 495 23.17 12.27 -29.09
C PHE A 495 22.01 12.46 -28.10
N ALA A 496 21.60 13.69 -27.75
CA ALA A 496 20.48 13.89 -26.83
C ALA A 496 19.13 13.71 -27.52
N SER A 497 18.23 13.05 -26.84
CA SER A 497 16.86 12.75 -27.24
C SER A 497 15.95 12.91 -26.00
N TYR A 498 14.64 12.99 -26.19
CA TYR A 498 13.64 12.93 -25.12
C TYR A 498 13.82 11.67 -24.26
N THR A 499 13.98 10.49 -24.87
CA THR A 499 14.28 9.24 -24.12
C THR A 499 15.56 9.38 -23.28
N SER A 500 16.62 9.99 -23.82
CA SER A 500 17.87 10.19 -23.06
C SER A 500 17.72 11.18 -21.90
N ALA A 501 16.77 12.11 -21.99
CA ALA A 501 16.48 13.07 -20.94
C ALA A 501 15.71 12.43 -19.77
N GLN A 502 14.90 11.41 -20.06
CA GLN A 502 14.21 10.62 -19.04
C GLN A 502 15.10 9.55 -18.40
N LEU A 503 16.18 9.15 -19.06
CA LEU A 503 17.25 8.30 -18.52
C LEU A 503 18.15 9.10 -17.55
N THR A 504 17.57 9.44 -16.41
CA THR A 504 18.24 10.09 -15.29
C THR A 504 18.97 9.05 -14.43
N LYS A 505 20.14 9.42 -13.89
CA LYS A 505 20.84 8.56 -12.93
C LYS A 505 20.01 8.49 -11.64
N PRO A 506 19.88 7.32 -11.00
CA PRO A 506 19.26 7.22 -9.68
C PRO A 506 19.85 8.18 -8.65
N LEU A 507 18.99 8.68 -7.78
CA LEU A 507 19.40 9.48 -6.62
C LEU A 507 20.21 8.61 -5.65
N THR A 508 21.14 9.25 -4.96
CA THR A 508 21.76 8.68 -3.76
C THR A 508 21.52 9.62 -2.58
N PRO A 509 21.60 9.15 -1.32
CA PRO A 509 21.46 10.02 -0.15
C PRO A 509 22.42 11.22 -0.14
N SER A 510 23.57 11.10 -0.83
CA SER A 510 24.56 12.18 -0.98
C SER A 510 24.34 13.07 -2.21
N THR A 511 23.48 12.67 -3.15
CA THR A 511 23.24 13.40 -4.41
C THR A 511 21.74 13.55 -4.66
N LEU A 512 21.16 14.55 -4.01
CA LEU A 512 19.72 14.87 -4.07
C LEU A 512 19.50 16.14 -4.92
N HIS A 513 19.86 16.06 -6.20
CA HIS A 513 19.69 17.17 -7.14
C HIS A 513 18.72 16.81 -8.25
N ARG A 514 18.05 17.83 -8.79
CA ARG A 514 17.15 17.65 -9.93
C ARG A 514 17.92 17.42 -11.23
N ASP A 515 17.23 16.78 -12.16
CA ASP A 515 17.59 16.81 -13.58
C ASP A 515 17.15 18.12 -14.25
N GLN A 516 17.58 18.32 -15.51
CA GLN A 516 17.33 19.56 -16.26
C GLN A 516 15.83 19.84 -16.48
N PHE A 517 14.98 18.81 -16.58
CA PHE A 517 13.56 18.95 -16.91
C PHE A 517 12.63 18.68 -15.73
N GLY A 518 13.18 18.35 -14.55
CA GLY A 518 12.42 18.08 -13.33
C GLY A 518 11.59 16.81 -13.40
N PHE A 519 12.05 15.81 -14.16
CA PHE A 519 11.48 14.46 -14.16
C PHE A 519 11.86 13.68 -12.91
N GLN A 520 12.97 14.03 -12.26
CA GLN A 520 13.44 13.40 -11.04
C GLN A 520 13.00 14.22 -9.83
N LYS A 521 12.16 13.60 -9.02
CA LYS A 521 11.62 14.11 -7.75
C LYS A 521 11.84 13.11 -6.62
N LEU A 522 11.69 13.62 -5.41
CA LEU A 522 11.63 12.80 -4.20
C LEU A 522 10.16 12.52 -3.87
N VAL A 523 9.82 11.25 -3.68
CA VAL A 523 8.46 10.82 -3.34
C VAL A 523 8.42 10.47 -1.86
N ILE A 524 7.78 11.32 -1.05
CA ILE A 524 7.58 11.07 0.37
C ILE A 524 6.31 10.24 0.54
N ALA A 525 6.45 9.01 1.02
CA ALA A 525 5.35 8.12 1.34
C ALA A 525 5.27 7.92 2.85
N VAL A 526 4.13 8.27 3.45
CA VAL A 526 3.88 8.12 4.88
C VAL A 526 2.86 7.01 5.09
N THR A 527 3.22 6.01 5.89
CA THR A 527 2.35 4.87 6.22
C THR A 527 1.37 5.22 7.33
N LYS A 528 0.23 4.52 7.38
CA LYS A 528 -0.79 4.67 8.42
C LYS A 528 -0.21 4.54 9.84
N GLY A 529 0.79 3.68 10.01
CA GLY A 529 1.49 3.44 11.28
C GLY A 529 2.57 4.45 11.66
N GLY A 530 2.79 5.51 10.86
CA GLY A 530 3.77 6.56 11.17
C GLY A 530 5.22 6.27 10.74
N LYS A 531 5.45 5.29 9.88
CA LYS A 531 6.74 5.13 9.16
C LYS A 531 6.75 5.96 7.89
N VAL A 532 7.81 6.71 7.69
CA VAL A 532 8.03 7.62 6.56
C VAL A 532 9.12 7.06 5.67
N PHE A 533 8.89 7.11 4.36
CA PHE A 533 9.86 6.72 3.34
C PHE A 533 10.08 7.87 2.37
N ALA A 534 11.33 8.07 1.96
CA ALA A 534 11.65 8.86 0.78
C ALA A 534 12.11 7.95 -0.34
N LEU A 535 11.33 7.93 -1.42
CA LEU A 535 11.58 7.11 -2.60
C LEU A 535 12.11 7.97 -3.73
N ASP A 536 13.07 7.43 -4.49
CA ASP A 536 13.45 8.01 -5.77
C ASP A 536 12.35 7.78 -6.80
N SER A 537 11.80 8.85 -7.38
CA SER A 537 10.80 8.75 -8.45
C SER A 537 11.29 8.01 -9.70
N THR A 538 12.59 7.83 -9.90
CA THR A 538 13.11 7.16 -11.11
C THR A 538 13.04 5.64 -11.06
N ASN A 539 13.16 5.03 -9.86
CA ASN A 539 13.24 3.57 -9.71
C ASN A 539 12.50 3.01 -8.48
N GLY A 540 11.93 3.86 -7.62
CA GLY A 540 11.22 3.44 -6.41
C GLY A 540 12.11 2.93 -5.27
N ASN A 541 13.44 3.14 -5.36
CA ASN A 541 14.37 2.79 -4.30
C ASN A 541 14.17 3.69 -3.08
N ILE A 542 14.30 3.09 -1.90
CA ILE A 542 14.23 3.82 -0.63
C ILE A 542 15.58 4.51 -0.41
N LEU A 543 15.58 5.83 -0.33
CA LEU A 543 16.76 6.64 -0.04
C LEU A 543 17.00 6.76 1.46
N TRP A 544 15.92 6.97 2.21
CA TRP A 544 15.91 6.92 3.67
C TRP A 544 14.52 6.53 4.18
N SER A 545 14.46 6.03 5.42
CA SER A 545 13.22 5.75 6.13
C SER A 545 13.32 6.16 7.59
N LYS A 546 12.21 6.61 8.19
CA LYS A 546 12.17 7.04 9.59
C LYS A 546 10.85 6.63 10.26
N ASN A 547 10.92 6.09 11.47
CA ASN A 547 9.74 5.87 12.31
C ASN A 547 9.47 7.13 13.15
N LEU A 548 8.25 7.66 13.10
CA LEU A 548 7.84 8.83 13.88
C LEU A 548 7.34 8.48 15.29
N GLY A 549 6.99 7.22 15.53
CA GLY A 549 6.46 6.74 16.79
C GLY A 549 6.80 5.28 17.03
N LEU A 550 6.44 4.78 18.22
CA LEU A 550 6.71 3.41 18.61
C LEU A 550 5.79 2.44 17.86
N SER A 551 6.34 1.31 17.46
CA SER A 551 5.54 0.18 16.99
C SER A 551 5.94 -1.06 17.79
N ASN A 552 4.99 -1.64 18.50
CA ASN A 552 5.21 -2.79 19.39
C ASN A 552 4.26 -3.95 19.09
N VAL A 553 4.22 -4.96 19.96
CA VAL A 553 3.38 -6.15 19.82
C VAL A 553 1.88 -5.82 19.80
N ASN A 554 1.47 -4.76 20.49
CA ASN A 554 0.07 -4.30 20.56
C ASN A 554 -0.34 -3.43 19.37
N GLY A 555 0.60 -3.14 18.45
CA GLY A 555 0.37 -2.32 17.27
C GLY A 555 1.19 -1.03 17.24
N ASN A 556 0.78 -0.13 16.36
CA ASN A 556 1.42 1.17 16.18
C ASN A 556 0.86 2.18 17.19
N GLU A 557 1.74 2.97 17.79
CA GLU A 557 1.38 4.07 18.69
C GLU A 557 0.72 5.23 17.92
N LEU A 558 1.06 5.38 16.63
CA LEU A 558 0.59 6.47 15.78
C LEU A 558 -0.40 5.99 14.72
N SER A 559 -1.42 6.82 14.49
CA SER A 559 -2.30 6.79 13.31
C SER A 559 -2.16 8.11 12.57
N VAL A 560 -1.67 8.08 11.33
CA VAL A 560 -1.46 9.29 10.51
C VAL A 560 -2.79 9.81 9.95
N GLU A 561 -3.05 11.10 10.15
CA GLU A 561 -4.26 11.81 9.68
C GLU A 561 -4.00 12.62 8.40
N GLY A 562 -2.77 13.13 8.22
CA GLY A 562 -2.41 13.86 7.00
C GLY A 562 -0.99 14.41 6.95
N VAL A 563 -0.59 14.84 5.76
CA VAL A 563 0.76 15.26 5.38
C VAL A 563 0.71 16.50 4.49
N TRP A 564 1.43 17.56 4.86
CA TRP A 564 1.46 18.81 4.11
C TRP A 564 2.90 19.27 3.86
N VAL A 565 3.20 19.68 2.62
CA VAL A 565 4.47 20.34 2.31
C VAL A 565 4.43 21.74 2.90
N VAL A 566 5.14 21.97 4.00
CA VAL A 566 5.14 23.26 4.71
C VAL A 566 6.21 24.21 4.20
N ARG A 567 7.25 23.69 3.54
CA ARG A 567 8.26 24.49 2.85
C ARG A 567 8.67 23.79 1.55
N GLY A 568 8.50 24.48 0.43
CA GLY A 568 8.97 24.02 -0.88
C GLY A 568 10.43 24.40 -1.13
N LEU A 569 10.90 24.09 -2.34
CA LEU A 569 12.20 24.55 -2.82
C LEU A 569 12.15 26.07 -3.06
N GLY A 570 13.00 26.83 -2.37
CA GLY A 570 13.09 28.30 -2.45
C GLY A 570 14.31 28.79 -1.66
N ASP A 571 14.53 30.10 -1.54
CA ASP A 571 15.78 30.71 -0.99
C ASP A 571 16.08 30.40 0.48
N THR A 572 15.14 29.85 1.26
CA THR A 572 15.26 29.63 2.71
C THR A 572 15.37 28.15 3.10
N GLY A 573 16.53 27.54 2.87
CA GLY A 573 16.86 26.19 3.36
C GLY A 573 16.19 25.03 2.61
N ASN A 574 16.29 23.82 3.17
CA ASN A 574 15.78 22.58 2.57
C ASN A 574 14.25 22.50 2.58
N PRO A 575 13.63 21.76 1.64
CA PRO A 575 12.20 21.47 1.68
C PRO A 575 11.80 20.69 2.94
N GLN A 576 10.65 21.02 3.50
CA GLN A 576 10.12 20.40 4.73
C GLN A 576 8.64 20.08 4.59
N PHE A 577 8.21 19.00 5.22
CA PHE A 577 6.81 18.61 5.31
C PHE A 577 6.42 18.35 6.77
N SER A 578 5.14 18.52 7.05
CA SER A 578 4.56 18.23 8.36
C SER A 578 3.64 17.03 8.30
N VAL A 579 3.70 16.19 9.32
CA VAL A 579 2.84 15.01 9.51
C VAL A 579 1.99 15.24 10.75
N LEU A 580 0.67 15.13 10.61
CA LEU A 580 -0.28 15.13 11.72
C LEU A 580 -0.68 13.68 12.00
N ALA A 581 -0.62 13.28 13.26
CA ALA A 581 -0.99 11.93 13.68
C ALA A 581 -1.66 11.95 15.05
N VAL A 582 -2.53 10.97 15.29
CA VAL A 582 -3.06 10.66 16.62
C VAL A 582 -2.14 9.65 17.28
N ARG A 583 -1.66 9.99 18.49
CA ARG A 583 -0.86 9.13 19.35
C ARG A 583 -1.75 8.48 20.39
N THR A 584 -1.78 7.15 20.44
CA THR A 584 -2.46 6.39 21.50
C THR A 584 -1.46 5.98 22.57
N LYS A 585 -1.54 6.61 23.75
CA LYS A 585 -0.70 6.28 24.92
C LYS A 585 -1.11 4.93 25.50
N GLN A 586 -0.23 4.31 26.31
CA GLN A 586 -0.53 3.03 26.97
C GLN A 586 -1.78 3.07 27.87
N SER A 587 -2.15 4.25 28.39
CA SER A 587 -3.39 4.46 29.15
C SER A 587 -4.67 4.36 28.30
N GLY A 588 -4.55 4.24 26.98
CA GLY A 588 -5.65 4.35 26.03
C GLY A 588 -6.02 5.79 25.68
N GLN A 589 -5.36 6.79 26.29
CA GLN A 589 -5.57 8.20 25.98
C GLN A 589 -5.01 8.51 24.59
N GLU A 590 -5.84 9.12 23.75
CA GLU A 590 -5.46 9.62 22.43
C GLU A 590 -5.06 11.10 22.54
N THR A 591 -3.95 11.49 21.89
CA THR A 591 -3.47 12.87 21.81
C THR A 591 -3.07 13.17 20.37
N THR A 592 -3.46 14.33 19.83
CA THR A 592 -3.05 14.76 18.49
C THR A 592 -1.64 15.37 18.53
N VAL A 593 -0.75 14.88 17.67
CA VAL A 593 0.67 15.24 17.62
C VAL A 593 1.07 15.65 16.20
N ALA A 594 1.88 16.69 16.09
CA ALA A 594 2.43 17.16 14.82
C ALA A 594 3.96 17.04 14.77
N TYR A 595 4.46 16.65 13.61
CA TYR A 595 5.88 16.49 13.30
C TYR A 595 6.23 17.41 12.14
N THR A 596 7.44 17.96 12.12
CA THR A 596 8.04 18.63 10.96
C THR A 596 9.30 17.87 10.59
N VAL A 597 9.41 17.48 9.33
CA VAL A 597 10.46 16.59 8.82
C VAL A 597 11.17 17.24 7.62
N ASP A 598 12.49 17.19 7.61
CA ASP A 598 13.31 17.56 6.46
C ASP A 598 13.15 16.50 5.35
N ALA A 599 12.78 16.94 4.15
CA ALA A 599 12.51 16.01 3.05
C ALA A 599 13.77 15.29 2.57
N TYR A 600 14.93 15.92 2.63
CA TYR A 600 16.16 15.35 2.07
C TYR A 600 16.83 14.40 3.05
N THR A 601 16.85 14.73 4.34
CA THR A 601 17.56 13.92 5.35
C THR A 601 16.65 13.01 6.17
N GLY A 602 15.35 13.31 6.25
CA GLY A 602 14.43 12.63 7.16
C GLY A 602 14.58 13.06 8.62
N ASP A 603 15.37 14.10 8.90
CA ASP A 603 15.53 14.64 10.24
C ASP A 603 14.23 15.29 10.71
N VAL A 604 13.85 14.99 11.94
CA VAL A 604 12.61 15.48 12.54
C VAL A 604 12.95 16.57 13.55
N THR A 605 12.28 17.71 13.45
CA THR A 605 12.52 18.83 14.38
C THR A 605 12.04 18.47 15.79
N GLY A 606 12.82 18.84 16.81
CA GLY A 606 12.48 18.64 18.21
C GLY A 606 13.38 17.62 18.90
N GLY A 607 13.01 17.22 20.12
CA GLY A 607 13.73 16.20 20.87
C GLY A 607 13.36 14.79 20.43
N THR A 608 14.26 13.85 20.72
CA THR A 608 14.00 12.41 20.66
C THR A 608 13.69 11.88 22.06
N ASN A 609 12.98 10.76 22.13
CA ASN A 609 12.84 9.99 23.35
C ASN A 609 14.10 9.12 23.60
N GLU A 610 14.10 8.37 24.71
CA GLU A 610 15.21 7.47 25.10
C GLU A 610 15.53 6.39 24.04
N LEU A 611 14.55 6.04 23.20
CA LEU A 611 14.67 5.08 22.11
C LEU A 611 15.17 5.70 20.80
N GLY A 612 15.50 6.99 20.80
CA GLY A 612 15.93 7.72 19.60
C GLY A 612 14.81 8.05 18.61
N LEU A 613 13.54 7.82 18.99
CA LEU A 613 12.38 8.15 18.17
C LEU A 613 11.95 9.61 18.40
N PRO A 614 11.42 10.31 17.38
CA PRO A 614 11.00 11.70 17.52
C PRO A 614 9.82 11.85 18.49
N ALA A 615 9.90 12.80 19.42
CA ALA A 615 8.82 13.05 20.38
C ALA A 615 7.60 13.75 19.75
N GLY A 616 7.79 14.52 18.67
CA GLY A 616 6.75 15.34 18.07
C GLY A 616 6.26 16.47 19.00
N LYS A 617 5.36 17.31 18.50
CA LYS A 617 4.71 18.36 19.29
C LYS A 617 3.26 17.99 19.56
N GLU A 618 2.92 17.69 20.81
CA GLU A 618 1.54 17.49 21.23
C GLU A 618 0.76 18.82 21.10
N LEU A 619 -0.43 18.77 20.48
CA LEU A 619 -1.29 19.92 20.24
C LEU A 619 -2.44 19.96 21.27
N PHE A 620 -3.20 18.88 21.37
CA PHE A 620 -4.35 18.71 22.28
C PHE A 620 -4.71 17.22 22.44
N ASP A 621 -5.49 16.91 23.47
CA ASP A 621 -6.03 15.57 23.70
C ASP A 621 -7.24 15.28 22.81
N GLY A 622 -7.35 14.04 22.34
CA GLY A 622 -8.35 13.59 21.38
C GLY A 622 -7.88 13.64 19.93
N LYS A 623 -8.79 13.31 19.01
CA LYS A 623 -8.55 13.28 17.56
C LYS A 623 -8.83 14.65 16.92
N SER A 624 -8.08 14.97 15.87
CA SER A 624 -8.38 16.12 15.03
C SER A 624 -9.62 15.87 14.17
N GLN A 625 -10.47 16.89 13.99
CA GLN A 625 -11.57 16.82 13.03
C GLN A 625 -11.09 17.10 11.60
N THR A 626 -10.20 18.06 11.41
CA THR A 626 -9.65 18.47 10.12
C THR A 626 -8.38 19.30 10.30
N ALA A 627 -7.57 19.40 9.25
CA ALA A 627 -6.39 20.24 9.21
C ALA A 627 -6.10 20.79 7.79
N PHE A 628 -5.56 22.01 7.72
CA PHE A 628 -5.26 22.68 6.45
C PHE A 628 -4.14 23.71 6.60
N LEU A 629 -3.49 24.08 5.49
CA LEU A 629 -2.43 25.09 5.46
C LEU A 629 -2.99 26.51 5.51
N LEU A 630 -2.39 27.36 6.35
CA LEU A 630 -2.62 28.79 6.39
C LEU A 630 -1.63 29.54 5.47
N PRO A 631 -2.01 30.74 4.96
CA PRO A 631 -1.16 31.56 4.11
C PRO A 631 -0.10 32.34 4.91
N PHE A 632 0.37 31.80 6.04
CA PHE A 632 1.31 32.46 6.94
C PHE A 632 2.57 31.61 7.13
N GLU A 633 3.71 32.28 7.21
CA GLU A 633 4.98 31.67 7.58
C GLU A 633 5.26 31.82 9.08
N ASN A 634 5.71 30.74 9.69
CA ASN A 634 6.12 30.74 11.09
C ASN A 634 7.34 31.66 11.29
N CYS A 635 7.32 32.38 12.41
CA CYS A 635 8.24 33.47 12.68
C CYS A 635 9.70 33.05 12.77
N GLY A 636 9.97 31.85 13.30
CA GLY A 636 11.32 31.30 13.43
C GLY A 636 11.64 30.35 12.28
N SER A 637 10.84 29.30 12.10
CA SER A 637 11.15 28.26 11.11
C SER A 637 10.96 28.72 9.67
N LYS A 638 10.12 29.73 9.38
CA LYS A 638 9.68 30.07 8.01
C LYS A 638 8.85 28.99 7.31
N ASN A 639 8.41 27.98 8.03
CA ASN A 639 7.45 27.00 7.51
C ASN A 639 6.05 27.60 7.43
N ARG A 640 5.28 27.23 6.42
CA ARG A 640 3.84 27.49 6.40
C ARG A 640 3.19 26.87 7.63
N VAL A 641 2.25 27.60 8.22
CA VAL A 641 1.56 27.19 9.45
C VAL A 641 0.33 26.36 9.09
N LEU A 642 0.12 25.26 9.81
CA LEU A 642 -1.07 24.43 9.77
C LEU A 642 -2.09 24.92 10.79
N ALA A 643 -3.35 24.96 10.37
CA ALA A 643 -4.53 25.04 11.20
C ALA A 643 -5.03 23.61 11.50
N VAL A 644 -5.27 23.28 12.76
CA VAL A 644 -5.74 21.96 13.20
C VAL A 644 -6.93 22.13 14.14
N LEU A 645 -8.06 21.50 13.83
CA LEU A 645 -9.25 21.54 14.67
C LEU A 645 -9.34 20.34 15.60
N ASP A 646 -9.64 20.59 16.87
CA ASP A 646 -9.95 19.54 17.85
C ASP A 646 -11.42 19.07 17.79
N SER A 647 -11.76 18.05 18.59
CA SER A 647 -13.13 17.55 18.70
C SER A 647 -14.13 18.56 19.31
N ALA A 648 -13.66 19.56 20.05
CA ALA A 648 -14.46 20.63 20.64
C ALA A 648 -14.60 21.85 19.70
N SER A 649 -14.17 21.72 18.44
CA SER A 649 -14.15 22.80 17.44
C SER A 649 -13.32 24.01 17.88
N GLN A 650 -12.20 23.78 18.55
CA GLN A 650 -11.14 24.76 18.80
C GLN A 650 -10.06 24.62 17.73
N LEU A 651 -9.63 25.75 17.18
CA LEU A 651 -8.61 25.82 16.15
C LEU A 651 -7.23 26.10 16.77
N TYR A 652 -6.29 25.21 16.53
CA TYR A 652 -4.89 25.30 16.93
C TYR A 652 -4.00 25.64 15.73
N ILE A 653 -2.91 26.38 15.95
CA ILE A 653 -1.90 26.66 14.92
C ILE A 653 -0.57 25.95 15.19
N TYR A 654 0.01 25.34 14.15
CA TYR A 654 1.29 24.61 14.23
C TYR A 654 2.21 24.90 13.03
N PRO A 655 3.50 25.24 13.23
CA PRO A 655 4.13 25.57 14.50
C PRO A 655 3.60 26.89 15.06
N SER A 656 3.46 26.98 16.38
CA SER A 656 2.88 28.15 17.01
C SER A 656 3.74 29.41 16.83
N CYS A 657 3.10 30.54 16.52
CA CYS A 657 3.73 31.86 16.60
C CYS A 657 2.71 32.94 16.97
N LYS A 658 3.05 33.79 17.95
CA LYS A 658 2.21 34.92 18.39
C LYS A 658 1.92 35.94 17.29
N LYS A 659 2.90 36.23 16.43
CA LYS A 659 2.68 37.13 15.28
C LYS A 659 1.66 36.53 14.31
N VAL A 660 1.81 35.26 13.94
CA VAL A 660 0.86 34.56 13.08
C VAL A 660 -0.53 34.51 13.71
N ALA A 661 -0.63 34.30 15.04
CA ALA A 661 -1.91 34.35 15.74
C ALA A 661 -2.55 35.76 15.69
N SER A 662 -1.75 36.83 15.80
CA SER A 662 -2.23 38.20 15.63
C SER A 662 -2.72 38.45 14.19
N ASP A 663 -1.91 38.09 13.20
CA ASP A 663 -2.23 38.28 11.78
C ASP A 663 -3.48 37.45 11.39
N LEU A 664 -3.63 36.24 11.93
CA LEU A 664 -4.82 35.41 11.75
C LEU A 664 -6.06 36.02 12.41
N ALA A 665 -5.92 36.66 13.58
CA ALA A 665 -7.03 37.34 14.24
C ALA A 665 -7.53 38.54 13.41
N GLU A 666 -6.68 39.20 12.63
CA GLU A 666 -7.05 40.28 11.71
C GLU A 666 -7.84 39.80 10.49
N ILE A 667 -7.58 38.58 10.01
CA ILE A 667 -8.23 38.00 8.83
C ILE A 667 -9.24 36.90 9.15
N LYS A 668 -9.62 36.73 10.42
CA LYS A 668 -10.48 35.63 10.87
C LYS A 668 -11.80 35.53 10.11
N ASP A 669 -12.37 36.66 9.71
CA ASP A 669 -13.64 36.74 8.96
C ASP A 669 -13.48 36.38 7.46
N LYS A 670 -12.24 36.10 7.02
CA LYS A 670 -11.90 35.67 5.66
C LYS A 670 -11.40 34.22 5.60
N LEU A 671 -11.31 33.54 6.75
CA LEU A 671 -10.91 32.14 6.82
C LEU A 671 -12.15 31.27 7.04
N PHE A 672 -12.34 30.30 6.15
CA PHE A 672 -13.46 29.38 6.17
C PHE A 672 -12.94 27.96 6.13
N PHE A 673 -13.58 27.08 6.90
CA PHE A 673 -13.32 25.65 6.86
C PHE A 673 -14.62 24.89 7.10
N THR A 674 -14.68 23.66 6.62
CA THR A 674 -15.86 22.81 6.73
C THR A 674 -15.54 21.58 7.58
N THR A 675 -16.45 21.27 8.49
CA THR A 675 -16.43 20.04 9.28
C THR A 675 -17.70 19.25 9.04
N SER A 676 -17.63 17.94 9.26
CA SER A 676 -18.81 17.07 9.23
C SER A 676 -19.09 16.54 10.64
N SER A 677 -20.34 16.59 11.06
CA SER A 677 -20.80 15.95 12.29
C SER A 677 -21.85 14.90 11.96
N ARG A 678 -21.78 13.76 12.63
CA ARG A 678 -22.73 12.65 12.46
C ARG A 678 -23.59 12.52 13.71
N SER A 679 -24.90 12.61 13.53
CA SER A 679 -25.91 12.22 14.50
C SER A 679 -26.44 10.81 14.17
N ILE A 680 -27.27 10.25 15.04
CA ILE A 680 -27.84 8.91 14.89
C ILE A 680 -28.59 8.77 13.56
N ASP A 681 -29.33 9.81 13.15
CA ASP A 681 -30.22 9.75 11.98
C ASP A 681 -29.74 10.57 10.77
N SER A 682 -28.75 11.44 10.95
CA SER A 682 -28.35 12.39 9.90
C SER A 682 -26.88 12.81 10.00
N THR A 683 -26.33 13.18 8.85
CA THR A 683 -25.00 13.79 8.75
C THR A 683 -25.18 15.28 8.42
N THR A 684 -24.52 16.15 9.19
CA THR A 684 -24.52 17.60 8.98
C THR A 684 -23.15 18.07 8.55
N LEU A 685 -23.11 18.89 7.52
CA LEU A 685 -21.93 19.68 7.15
C LEU A 685 -22.06 21.06 7.78
N VAL A 686 -20.99 21.53 8.41
CA VAL A 686 -20.96 22.83 9.08
C VAL A 686 -19.76 23.59 8.56
N GLY A 687 -20.01 24.76 7.98
CA GLY A 687 -18.96 25.72 7.66
C GLY A 687 -18.78 26.71 8.80
N SER A 688 -17.53 26.94 9.17
CA SER A 688 -17.17 27.74 10.33
C SER A 688 -16.00 28.66 10.02
N SER A 689 -15.86 29.72 10.82
CA SER A 689 -14.70 30.60 10.84
C SER A 689 -14.09 30.71 12.24
N PRO A 690 -12.82 31.11 12.37
CA PRO A 690 -12.23 31.45 13.67
C PRO A 690 -12.88 32.72 14.25
N SER A 691 -13.05 32.80 15.57
CA SER A 691 -13.78 33.90 16.23
C SER A 691 -12.95 34.65 17.28
N VAL A 692 -12.59 34.00 18.38
CA VAL A 692 -11.91 34.61 19.53
C VAL A 692 -10.59 33.91 19.78
N LEU A 693 -9.50 34.68 19.78
CA LEU A 693 -8.17 34.20 20.14
C LEU A 693 -8.10 33.96 21.66
N HIS A 694 -7.80 32.73 22.04
CA HIS A 694 -7.47 32.28 23.39
C HIS A 694 -5.98 31.91 23.45
N ASP A 695 -5.38 32.06 24.65
CA ASP A 695 -4.01 31.63 24.98
C ASP A 695 -2.89 32.06 24.00
N ASN A 696 -3.14 33.12 23.21
CA ASN A 696 -2.29 33.63 22.12
C ASN A 696 -2.00 32.65 20.96
N ILE A 697 -2.61 31.47 20.92
CA ILE A 697 -2.35 30.45 19.88
C ILE A 697 -3.57 29.58 19.51
N THR A 698 -4.69 29.69 20.23
CA THR A 698 -5.91 28.92 19.97
C THR A 698 -7.06 29.85 19.60
N PHE A 699 -8.00 29.39 18.77
CA PHE A 699 -9.16 30.17 18.39
C PHE A 699 -10.44 29.37 18.62
N SER A 700 -11.41 29.98 19.28
CA SER A 700 -12.79 29.48 19.23
C SER A 700 -13.30 29.57 17.79
N THR A 701 -14.27 28.74 17.45
CA THR A 701 -14.88 28.76 16.12
C THR A 701 -16.35 29.19 16.20
N THR A 702 -16.84 29.82 15.15
CA THR A 702 -18.23 30.23 14.99
C THR A 702 -18.81 29.58 13.74
N PRO A 703 -19.95 28.86 13.85
CA PRO A 703 -20.62 28.31 12.68
C PRO A 703 -21.25 29.44 11.85
N LEU A 704 -21.04 29.40 10.54
CA LEU A 704 -21.55 30.35 9.56
C LEU A 704 -22.75 29.79 8.80
N TRP A 705 -22.66 28.51 8.42
CA TRP A 705 -23.72 27.80 7.73
C TRP A 705 -23.73 26.34 8.18
N SER A 706 -24.90 25.71 8.06
CA SER A 706 -25.04 24.28 8.24
C SER A 706 -25.94 23.72 7.14
N SER A 707 -25.59 22.53 6.66
CA SER A 707 -26.30 21.81 5.62
C SER A 707 -26.56 20.39 6.06
N LEU A 708 -27.83 20.02 6.15
CA LEU A 708 -28.27 18.68 6.53
C LEU A 708 -28.30 17.80 5.26
N LEU A 709 -27.64 16.65 5.31
CA LEU A 709 -27.78 15.63 4.27
C LEU A 709 -29.10 14.86 4.44
N GLY A 710 -29.53 14.17 3.40
CA GLY A 710 -30.77 13.40 3.40
C GLY A 710 -30.83 12.35 4.52
N PRO A 711 -32.04 11.92 4.93
CA PRO A 711 -32.20 10.92 5.98
C PRO A 711 -31.52 9.61 5.58
N GLY A 712 -30.68 9.06 6.46
CA GLY A 712 -29.93 7.82 6.20
C GLY A 712 -28.77 7.96 5.19
N GLU A 713 -28.47 9.17 4.73
CA GLU A 713 -27.35 9.46 3.84
C GLU A 713 -26.02 9.47 4.63
N THR A 714 -25.04 8.71 4.13
CA THR A 714 -23.72 8.56 4.75
C THR A 714 -22.64 9.14 3.84
N ILE A 715 -21.80 10.04 4.37
CA ILE A 715 -20.67 10.59 3.62
C ILE A 715 -19.62 9.50 3.41
N LEU A 716 -19.19 9.34 2.16
CA LEU A 716 -18.08 8.47 1.79
C LEU A 716 -16.76 9.26 1.78
N GLU A 717 -16.74 10.42 1.12
CA GLU A 717 -15.54 11.23 0.95
C GLU A 717 -15.89 12.72 0.76
N ILE A 718 -15.04 13.60 1.29
CA ILE A 718 -15.04 15.05 1.03
C ILE A 718 -13.68 15.42 0.46
N THR A 719 -13.65 15.82 -0.80
CA THR A 719 -12.41 16.11 -1.52
C THR A 719 -12.43 17.55 -2.02
N PRO A 720 -11.44 18.40 -1.69
CA PRO A 720 -11.36 19.75 -2.24
C PRO A 720 -11.16 19.70 -3.76
N ALA A 721 -11.73 20.67 -4.49
CA ALA A 721 -11.50 20.78 -5.92
C ALA A 721 -10.03 21.14 -6.20
N ASP A 722 -9.40 20.45 -7.15
CA ASP A 722 -8.03 20.71 -7.58
C ASP A 722 -7.99 21.98 -8.44
N MET A 723 -7.54 23.06 -7.83
CA MET A 723 -7.37 24.38 -8.47
C MET A 723 -5.94 24.60 -8.99
N SER A 724 -5.30 23.53 -9.47
CA SER A 724 -4.05 23.59 -10.24
C SER A 724 -4.09 24.71 -11.26
N THR A 725 -2.90 25.22 -11.61
CA THR A 725 -2.73 26.39 -12.49
C THR A 725 -3.65 26.32 -13.71
N VAL A 726 -4.35 27.42 -13.97
CA VAL A 726 -5.35 27.53 -15.04
C VAL A 726 -4.85 28.50 -16.09
N ALA A 727 -4.54 28.01 -17.29
CA ALA A 727 -4.06 28.87 -18.37
C ALA A 727 -5.17 29.72 -19.01
N SER A 728 -6.40 29.19 -19.07
CA SER A 728 -7.53 29.88 -19.71
C SER A 728 -8.76 29.91 -18.81
N TYR A 729 -9.23 31.13 -18.54
CA TYR A 729 -10.44 31.44 -17.75
C TYR A 729 -11.74 31.23 -18.53
N GLY A 730 -11.67 31.15 -19.85
CA GLY A 730 -12.84 30.97 -20.71
C GLY A 730 -12.58 29.95 -21.82
N ARG A 731 -13.67 29.47 -22.42
CA ARG A 731 -13.65 28.60 -23.59
C ARG A 731 -14.31 29.33 -24.74
N VAL A 732 -13.56 29.54 -25.82
CA VAL A 732 -14.07 30.19 -27.04
C VAL A 732 -14.92 29.18 -27.81
N LEU A 733 -16.13 29.59 -28.17
CA LEU A 733 -17.08 28.81 -28.95
C LEU A 733 -16.89 29.04 -30.46
N GLY A 734 -17.49 28.17 -31.28
CA GLY A 734 -17.42 28.31 -32.75
C GLY A 734 -18.01 29.63 -33.27
N ASP A 735 -18.97 30.21 -32.56
CA ASP A 735 -19.53 31.53 -32.88
C ASP A 735 -18.66 32.72 -32.40
N LYS A 736 -17.46 32.44 -31.87
CA LYS A 736 -16.50 33.38 -31.26
C LYS A 736 -16.98 34.00 -29.94
N SER A 737 -18.11 33.57 -29.39
CA SER A 737 -18.46 33.91 -28.02
C SER A 737 -17.58 33.13 -27.02
N THR A 738 -17.59 33.52 -25.76
CA THR A 738 -16.75 32.89 -24.73
C THR A 738 -17.62 32.42 -23.56
N LEU A 739 -17.51 31.14 -23.22
CA LEU A 739 -18.03 30.61 -21.97
C LEU A 739 -16.99 30.80 -20.87
N TYR A 740 -17.29 31.61 -19.86
CA TYR A 740 -16.40 31.80 -18.72
C TYR A 740 -16.53 30.63 -17.76
N LYS A 741 -15.40 29.99 -17.42
CA LYS A 741 -15.36 28.87 -16.48
C LYS A 741 -15.69 29.39 -15.08
N TYR A 742 -16.52 28.66 -14.34
CA TYR A 742 -16.71 28.94 -12.92
C TYR A 742 -15.53 28.39 -12.12
N LEU A 743 -14.66 29.27 -11.65
CA LEU A 743 -13.40 28.94 -10.97
C LEU A 743 -13.42 29.48 -9.54
N ASN A 744 -13.99 28.70 -8.63
CA ASN A 744 -14.05 29.04 -7.22
C ASN A 744 -13.09 28.14 -6.40
N PRO A 745 -12.05 28.68 -5.76
CA PRO A 745 -11.08 27.87 -5.02
C PRO A 745 -11.64 27.24 -3.74
N HIS A 746 -12.85 27.60 -3.34
CA HIS A 746 -13.53 27.10 -2.16
C HIS A 746 -14.51 25.96 -2.46
N LEU A 747 -14.45 25.37 -3.65
CA LEU A 747 -15.29 24.22 -3.99
C LEU A 747 -14.77 22.93 -3.36
N SER A 748 -15.69 22.13 -2.81
CA SER A 748 -15.43 20.77 -2.36
C SER A 748 -16.46 19.82 -2.94
N VAL A 749 -16.00 18.64 -3.35
CA VAL A 749 -16.83 17.54 -3.82
C VAL A 749 -17.17 16.66 -2.62
N VAL A 750 -18.46 16.45 -2.38
CA VAL A 750 -18.97 15.55 -1.36
C VAL A 750 -19.60 14.37 -2.06
N THR A 751 -19.16 13.17 -1.73
CA THR A 751 -19.79 11.92 -2.16
C THR A 751 -20.44 11.21 -0.98
N SER A 752 -21.61 10.65 -1.23
CA SER A 752 -22.41 10.01 -0.18
C SER A 752 -23.25 8.87 -0.73
N PHE A 753 -23.71 8.00 0.16
CA PHE A 753 -24.50 6.82 -0.18
C PHE A 753 -25.64 6.62 0.82
N THR A 754 -26.80 6.25 0.29
CA THR A 754 -28.00 5.87 1.05
C THR A 754 -28.22 4.36 0.91
N PRO A 755 -27.82 3.54 1.91
CA PRO A 755 -27.84 2.08 1.78
C PRO A 755 -29.22 1.48 1.54
N ALA A 756 -30.26 2.03 2.16
CA ALA A 756 -31.63 1.50 2.06
C ALA A 756 -32.18 1.55 0.63
N GLU A 757 -31.84 2.59 -0.13
CA GLU A 757 -32.37 2.85 -1.48
C GLU A 757 -31.35 2.54 -2.57
N LYS A 758 -30.10 2.21 -2.21
CA LYS A 758 -28.95 2.06 -3.13
C LYS A 758 -28.78 3.29 -4.02
N LEU A 759 -28.88 4.48 -3.42
CA LEU A 759 -28.67 5.75 -4.09
C LEU A 759 -27.31 6.33 -3.70
N SER A 760 -26.56 6.78 -4.69
CA SER A 760 -25.32 7.53 -4.50
C SER A 760 -25.55 8.98 -4.88
N HIS A 761 -24.91 9.90 -4.15
CA HIS A 761 -25.03 11.33 -4.41
C HIS A 761 -23.66 11.98 -4.60
N VAL A 762 -23.62 12.98 -5.46
CA VAL A 762 -22.46 13.86 -5.65
C VAL A 762 -22.90 15.29 -5.51
N TYR A 763 -22.30 16.02 -4.59
CA TYR A 763 -22.50 17.46 -4.42
C TYR A 763 -21.20 18.21 -4.64
N VAL A 764 -21.30 19.37 -5.29
CA VAL A 764 -20.25 20.38 -5.27
C VAL A 764 -20.76 21.53 -4.40
N ILE A 765 -20.08 21.74 -3.27
CA ILE A 765 -20.44 22.77 -2.31
C ILE A 765 -19.38 23.87 -2.30
N ASP A 766 -19.83 25.12 -2.15
CA ASP A 766 -18.96 26.23 -1.79
C ASP A 766 -18.76 26.23 -0.27
N THR A 767 -17.53 26.03 0.19
CA THR A 767 -17.22 25.92 1.62
C THR A 767 -17.34 27.26 2.37
N THR A 768 -17.38 28.39 1.67
CA THR A 768 -17.57 29.71 2.29
C THR A 768 -19.04 30.01 2.60
N THR A 769 -19.95 29.66 1.69
CA THR A 769 -21.38 30.00 1.78
C THR A 769 -22.27 28.82 2.18
N GLY A 770 -21.79 27.57 2.00
CA GLY A 770 -22.59 26.37 2.14
C GLY A 770 -23.52 26.11 0.96
N GLN A 771 -23.48 26.95 -0.08
CA GLN A 771 -24.31 26.81 -1.25
C GLN A 771 -23.91 25.55 -2.03
N ARG A 772 -24.91 24.72 -2.34
CA ARG A 772 -24.76 23.61 -3.28
C ARG A 772 -24.74 24.17 -4.70
N VAL A 773 -23.56 24.23 -5.30
CA VAL A 773 -23.32 24.71 -6.68
C VAL A 773 -23.80 23.67 -7.70
N TYR A 774 -23.59 22.39 -7.41
CA TYR A 774 -24.06 21.28 -8.22
C TYR A 774 -24.48 20.12 -7.31
N GLY A 775 -25.47 19.34 -7.74
CA GLY A 775 -25.91 18.15 -7.04
C GLY A 775 -26.57 17.18 -8.00
N ILE A 776 -26.23 15.90 -7.87
CA ILE A 776 -26.88 14.83 -8.62
C ILE A 776 -27.05 13.60 -7.74
N GLU A 777 -28.19 12.93 -7.92
CA GLU A 777 -28.52 11.63 -7.37
C GLU A 777 -28.44 10.60 -8.50
N VAL A 778 -27.76 9.48 -8.25
CA VAL A 778 -27.64 8.36 -9.20
C VAL A 778 -27.97 7.04 -8.52
N GLN A 779 -28.67 6.17 -9.25
CA GLN A 779 -28.99 4.83 -8.77
C GLN A 779 -27.76 3.93 -8.89
N GLY A 780 -27.29 3.35 -7.78
CA GLY A 780 -26.08 2.53 -7.78
C GLY A 780 -25.19 2.74 -6.56
N SER A 781 -24.06 2.04 -6.54
CA SER A 781 -23.07 2.06 -5.45
C SER A 781 -21.65 2.27 -6.00
N GLY A 782 -20.65 2.31 -5.12
CA GLY A 782 -19.24 2.38 -5.54
C GLY A 782 -18.86 3.72 -6.19
N ILE A 783 -19.45 4.82 -5.73
CA ILE A 783 -19.23 6.14 -6.32
C ILE A 783 -17.82 6.67 -6.05
N LYS A 784 -17.18 7.22 -7.08
CA LYS A 784 -15.90 7.93 -7.03
C LYS A 784 -16.04 9.25 -7.75
N ALA A 785 -15.57 10.35 -7.17
CA ALA A 785 -15.68 11.66 -7.79
C ALA A 785 -14.43 12.51 -7.53
N ALA A 786 -14.02 13.29 -8.51
CA ALA A 786 -12.96 14.28 -8.37
C ALA A 786 -13.22 15.46 -9.29
N MET A 787 -12.73 16.64 -8.90
CA MET A 787 -12.91 17.87 -9.67
C MET A 787 -11.57 18.57 -9.87
N VAL A 788 -11.32 19.04 -11.09
CA VAL A 788 -10.16 19.85 -11.45
C VAL A 788 -10.61 21.09 -12.22
N GLU A 789 -10.15 22.27 -11.80
CA GLU A 789 -10.66 23.56 -12.29
C GLU A 789 -12.19 23.67 -12.18
N ASN A 790 -12.90 23.69 -13.32
CA ASN A 790 -14.34 23.75 -13.46
C ASN A 790 -14.94 22.40 -13.89
N TRP A 791 -14.13 21.34 -13.95
CA TRP A 791 -14.50 20.05 -14.53
C TRP A 791 -14.59 18.98 -13.44
N LEU A 792 -15.80 18.52 -13.16
CA LEU A 792 -16.12 17.42 -12.26
C LEU A 792 -16.30 16.14 -13.07
N VAL A 793 -15.67 15.06 -12.60
CA VAL A 793 -15.89 13.71 -13.12
C VAL A 793 -16.26 12.80 -11.97
N PHE A 794 -17.28 11.96 -12.17
CA PHE A 794 -17.67 10.95 -11.20
C PHE A 794 -18.06 9.64 -11.88
N ALA A 795 -17.74 8.50 -11.28
CA ALA A 795 -18.10 7.18 -11.77
C ALA A 795 -18.87 6.39 -10.70
N TRP A 796 -19.80 5.54 -11.12
CA TRP A 796 -20.60 4.69 -10.23
C TRP A 796 -20.99 3.38 -10.90
N ALA A 797 -21.33 2.39 -10.07
CA ALA A 797 -21.78 1.07 -10.52
C ALA A 797 -23.31 0.98 -10.50
N GLU A 798 -23.91 0.67 -11.64
CA GLU A 798 -25.32 0.30 -11.74
C GLU A 798 -25.49 -1.19 -12.09
N ALA A 799 -26.74 -1.69 -12.05
CA ALA A 799 -27.06 -3.04 -12.48
C ALA A 799 -26.67 -3.33 -13.94
N SER A 800 -26.65 -2.29 -14.80
CA SER A 800 -26.28 -2.41 -16.22
C SER A 800 -24.76 -2.34 -16.48
N GLY A 801 -23.96 -2.06 -15.44
CA GLY A 801 -22.53 -1.83 -15.55
C GLY A 801 -22.11 -0.47 -15.01
N TRP A 802 -20.85 -0.11 -15.26
CA TRP A 802 -20.26 1.13 -14.78
C TRP A 802 -20.55 2.31 -15.71
N ARG A 803 -20.85 3.44 -15.08
CA ARG A 803 -21.10 4.72 -15.75
C ARG A 803 -20.13 5.78 -15.25
N ILE A 804 -19.92 6.78 -16.08
CA ILE A 804 -19.11 7.94 -15.77
C ILE A 804 -19.84 9.22 -16.20
N GLY A 805 -19.98 10.15 -15.29
CA GLY A 805 -20.55 11.47 -15.48
C GLY A 805 -19.44 12.50 -15.62
N SER A 806 -19.62 13.42 -16.57
CA SER A 806 -18.72 14.55 -16.79
C SER A 806 -19.53 15.83 -16.72
N VAL A 807 -19.06 16.78 -15.91
CA VAL A 807 -19.77 18.04 -15.65
C VAL A 807 -18.79 19.19 -15.74
N GLU A 808 -19.12 20.20 -16.55
CA GLU A 808 -18.38 21.45 -16.61
C GLU A 808 -19.24 22.59 -16.06
N LEU A 809 -18.68 23.40 -15.17
CA LEU A 809 -19.33 24.56 -14.57
C LEU A 809 -18.89 25.85 -15.26
N TYR A 810 -19.86 26.70 -15.60
CA TYR A 810 -19.67 27.97 -16.31
C TYR A 810 -20.44 29.10 -15.62
N GLU A 811 -19.93 30.32 -15.72
CA GLU A 811 -20.63 31.53 -15.30
C GLU A 811 -21.61 31.97 -16.39
N THR A 812 -22.81 32.40 -15.99
CA THR A 812 -23.73 33.10 -16.88
C THR A 812 -23.64 34.61 -16.66
N PRO A 813 -23.43 35.42 -17.70
CA PRO A 813 -23.45 36.87 -17.59
C PRO A 813 -24.89 37.33 -17.37
N ASP A 814 -25.24 37.63 -16.12
CA ASP A 814 -26.55 38.20 -15.78
C ASP A 814 -26.42 39.71 -15.62
N LEU A 815 -26.94 40.47 -16.59
CA LEU A 815 -26.97 41.95 -16.56
C LEU A 815 -28.06 42.49 -15.60
N SER A 816 -28.83 41.62 -14.95
CA SER A 816 -30.10 41.97 -14.31
C SER A 816 -30.20 41.75 -12.80
N SER A 817 -29.17 41.19 -12.15
CA SER A 817 -29.22 40.86 -10.71
C SER A 817 -28.38 41.80 -9.83
N SER A 818 -28.95 42.22 -8.69
CA SER A 818 -28.30 42.96 -7.61
C SER A 818 -27.55 42.05 -6.61
N SER A 819 -27.46 40.75 -6.90
CA SER A 819 -26.75 39.76 -6.08
C SER A 819 -25.27 39.70 -6.47
N SER A 820 -24.38 39.71 -5.48
CA SER A 820 -22.93 39.66 -5.66
C SER A 820 -22.36 38.29 -6.08
N LEU A 821 -23.20 37.26 -6.23
CA LEU A 821 -22.78 35.89 -6.55
C LEU A 821 -23.14 35.55 -8.01
N PRO A 822 -22.21 34.99 -8.80
CA PRO A 822 -22.47 34.61 -10.18
C PRO A 822 -23.42 33.41 -10.24
N VAL A 823 -24.39 33.45 -11.17
CA VAL A 823 -25.23 32.30 -11.47
C VAL A 823 -24.39 31.25 -12.22
N VAL A 824 -24.38 30.02 -11.70
CA VAL A 824 -23.59 28.91 -12.25
C VAL A 824 -24.47 28.07 -13.16
N LYS A 825 -24.03 27.90 -14.41
CA LYS A 825 -24.59 26.97 -15.38
C LYS A 825 -23.73 25.71 -15.40
N SER A 826 -24.34 24.57 -15.08
CA SER A 826 -23.74 23.26 -15.32
C SER A 826 -24.08 22.75 -16.71
N ILE A 827 -23.10 22.14 -17.37
CA ILE A 827 -23.31 21.31 -18.55
C ILE A 827 -22.82 19.92 -18.19
N SER A 828 -23.71 18.93 -18.23
CA SER A 828 -23.41 17.57 -17.81
C SER A 828 -23.82 16.56 -18.87
N GLU A 829 -23.01 15.52 -19.00
CA GLU A 829 -23.34 14.33 -19.79
C GLU A 829 -22.85 13.07 -19.09
N THR A 830 -23.47 11.95 -19.44
CA THR A 830 -23.12 10.63 -18.90
C THR A 830 -22.63 9.71 -20.00
N PHE A 831 -21.72 8.80 -19.65
CA PHE A 831 -21.12 7.82 -20.54
C PHE A 831 -21.05 6.45 -19.85
N ILE A 832 -20.89 5.41 -20.64
CA ILE A 832 -20.69 4.03 -20.24
C ILE A 832 -19.19 3.73 -20.35
N ILE A 833 -18.62 3.14 -19.29
CA ILE A 833 -17.22 2.73 -19.26
C ILE A 833 -17.12 1.23 -18.97
N PRO A 834 -16.21 0.49 -19.63
CA PRO A 834 -16.06 -0.93 -19.37
C PRO A 834 -15.31 -1.17 -18.06
N GLY A 835 -15.92 -1.96 -17.18
CA GLY A 835 -15.30 -2.44 -15.94
C GLY A 835 -15.37 -1.45 -14.78
N GLU A 836 -14.95 -1.95 -13.61
CA GLU A 836 -14.96 -1.20 -12.36
C GLU A 836 -14.01 0.00 -12.36
N VAL A 837 -14.36 1.07 -11.62
CA VAL A 837 -13.50 2.23 -11.37
C VAL A 837 -13.15 2.29 -9.88
N ARG A 838 -11.88 2.07 -9.54
CA ARG A 838 -11.39 2.03 -8.15
C ARG A 838 -10.91 3.38 -7.64
N ALA A 839 -10.28 4.17 -8.50
CA ALA A 839 -9.73 5.48 -8.19
C ALA A 839 -9.82 6.41 -9.41
N ILE A 840 -9.95 7.72 -9.16
CA ILE A 840 -10.03 8.78 -10.16
C ILE A 840 -9.01 9.87 -9.80
N GLY A 841 -8.30 10.39 -10.78
CA GLY A 841 -7.38 11.50 -10.64
C GLY A 841 -7.17 12.23 -11.97
N PHE A 842 -6.37 13.31 -11.95
CA PHE A 842 -6.10 14.11 -13.13
C PHE A 842 -4.60 14.35 -13.31
N THR A 843 -4.18 14.51 -14.56
CA THR A 843 -2.81 14.97 -14.87
C THR A 843 -2.64 16.44 -14.50
N ARG A 844 -1.47 16.80 -13.96
CA ARG A 844 -1.09 18.19 -13.62
C ARG A 844 0.09 18.66 -14.45
N SER A 845 0.07 19.92 -14.86
CA SER A 845 1.19 20.61 -15.53
C SER A 845 1.52 21.92 -14.81
N LYS A 846 2.66 22.51 -15.15
CA LYS A 846 3.22 23.66 -14.44
C LYS A 846 2.36 24.92 -14.62
N PHE A 847 1.90 25.18 -15.83
CA PHE A 847 1.16 26.38 -16.24
C PHE A 847 -0.30 26.09 -16.61
N GLY A 848 -0.73 24.83 -16.64
CA GLY A 848 -2.10 24.45 -17.00
C GLY A 848 -2.47 24.66 -18.47
N ILE A 849 -1.48 24.68 -19.36
CA ILE A 849 -1.63 24.87 -20.82
C ILE A 849 -1.88 23.52 -21.51
N THR A 850 -1.14 22.48 -21.11
CA THR A 850 -1.37 21.14 -21.66
C THR A 850 -2.79 20.65 -21.32
N ALA A 851 -3.36 19.80 -22.16
CA ALA A 851 -4.70 19.28 -21.91
C ALA A 851 -4.70 18.44 -20.62
N LYS A 852 -5.70 18.59 -19.78
CA LYS A 852 -5.89 17.69 -18.63
C LYS A 852 -6.51 16.38 -19.12
N GLU A 853 -5.97 15.24 -18.70
CA GLU A 853 -6.59 13.93 -18.88
C GLU A 853 -7.13 13.41 -17.55
N LEU A 854 -8.23 12.68 -17.62
CA LEU A 854 -8.67 11.81 -16.54
C LEU A 854 -7.73 10.61 -16.49
N VAL A 855 -7.31 10.24 -15.29
CA VAL A 855 -6.61 8.99 -15.01
C VAL A 855 -7.47 8.19 -14.05
N TYR A 856 -7.66 6.90 -14.30
CA TYR A 856 -8.38 6.04 -13.38
C TYR A 856 -7.76 4.64 -13.29
N VAL A 857 -8.03 3.96 -12.19
CA VAL A 857 -7.67 2.55 -11.99
C VAL A 857 -8.89 1.70 -12.25
N ASN A 858 -8.79 0.73 -13.17
CA ASN A 858 -9.90 -0.14 -13.51
C ASN A 858 -9.94 -1.43 -12.65
N GLY A 859 -11.02 -2.19 -12.73
CA GLY A 859 -11.16 -3.49 -12.05
C GLY A 859 -10.15 -4.57 -12.45
N LEU A 860 -9.44 -4.40 -13.58
CA LEU A 860 -8.36 -5.29 -14.01
C LEU A 860 -6.99 -4.89 -13.43
N ASN A 861 -6.97 -3.96 -12.46
CA ASN A 861 -5.76 -3.40 -11.85
C ASN A 861 -4.86 -2.68 -12.87
N GLN A 862 -5.45 -2.07 -13.89
CA GLN A 862 -4.73 -1.28 -14.88
C GLN A 862 -4.92 0.21 -14.63
N VAL A 863 -3.87 0.98 -14.89
CA VAL A 863 -3.96 2.44 -14.85
C VAL A 863 -4.21 2.93 -16.28
N VAL A 864 -5.32 3.65 -16.47
CA VAL A 864 -5.83 4.06 -17.80
C VAL A 864 -5.99 5.57 -17.85
N THR A 865 -5.67 6.18 -18.99
CA THR A 865 -5.95 7.61 -19.23
C THR A 865 -7.06 7.82 -20.24
N VAL A 866 -7.89 8.84 -20.00
CA VAL A 866 -8.97 9.25 -20.89
C VAL A 866 -8.84 10.75 -21.18
N PRO A 867 -8.66 11.14 -22.45
CA PRO A 867 -8.65 12.55 -22.85
C PRO A 867 -9.92 13.27 -22.42
N ARG A 868 -9.77 14.49 -21.90
CA ARG A 868 -10.92 15.38 -21.62
C ARG A 868 -11.83 15.58 -22.84
N ARG A 869 -11.29 15.57 -24.07
CA ARG A 869 -12.09 15.69 -25.30
C ARG A 869 -13.11 14.57 -25.50
N LEU A 870 -12.83 13.36 -25.00
CA LEU A 870 -13.78 12.24 -25.05
C LEU A 870 -14.87 12.40 -23.98
N LEU A 871 -14.56 13.06 -22.87
CA LEU A 871 -15.51 13.31 -21.78
C LEU A 871 -16.08 14.73 -21.83
N ASP A 872 -16.01 15.42 -22.97
CA ASP A 872 -16.59 16.76 -23.09
C ASP A 872 -18.13 16.66 -23.05
N PRO A 873 -18.82 17.30 -22.09
CA PRO A 873 -20.27 17.18 -21.98
C PRO A 873 -21.02 17.98 -23.05
N ARG A 874 -20.32 18.71 -23.93
CA ARG A 874 -20.92 19.46 -25.04
C ARG A 874 -20.94 18.66 -26.35
N ARG A 875 -20.52 17.39 -26.34
CA ARG A 875 -20.55 16.52 -27.52
C ARG A 875 -22.00 16.34 -27.98
N HIS A 876 -22.29 16.66 -29.25
CA HIS A 876 -23.66 16.65 -29.76
C HIS A 876 -24.14 15.25 -30.15
N VAL A 877 -25.40 14.94 -29.85
CA VAL A 877 -26.06 13.70 -30.31
C VAL A 877 -26.49 13.87 -31.76
N GLY A 878 -25.85 13.16 -32.69
CA GLY A 878 -26.17 13.19 -34.12
C GLY A 878 -25.16 13.99 -34.96
N LYS A 879 -25.64 14.69 -36.00
CA LYS A 879 -24.76 15.39 -36.95
C LYS A 879 -24.25 16.71 -36.34
N PRO A 880 -22.91 16.92 -36.24
CA PRO A 880 -22.36 18.15 -35.68
C PRO A 880 -22.78 19.40 -36.45
N THR A 881 -23.11 20.48 -35.73
CA THR A 881 -23.38 21.80 -36.29
C THR A 881 -22.11 22.43 -36.89
N ALA A 882 -22.24 23.58 -37.56
CA ALA A 882 -21.06 24.29 -38.08
C ALA A 882 -20.15 24.79 -36.94
N GLY A 883 -20.74 25.29 -35.85
CA GLY A 883 -19.99 25.71 -34.66
C GLY A 883 -19.27 24.55 -33.98
N ASP A 884 -19.95 23.40 -33.83
CA ASP A 884 -19.32 22.19 -33.26
C ASP A 884 -18.09 21.73 -34.06
N LYS A 885 -18.17 21.85 -35.39
CA LYS A 885 -17.06 21.51 -36.28
C LYS A 885 -15.91 22.51 -36.19
N GLU A 886 -16.20 23.80 -36.00
CA GLU A 886 -15.20 24.83 -35.77
C GLU A 886 -14.45 24.59 -34.44
N GLU A 887 -15.17 24.15 -33.40
CA GLU A 887 -14.58 23.73 -32.12
C GLU A 887 -13.93 22.34 -32.16
N MET A 888 -14.03 21.62 -33.28
CA MET A 888 -13.56 20.25 -33.43
C MET A 888 -14.14 19.30 -32.36
N LEU A 889 -15.43 19.46 -32.04
CA LEU A 889 -16.15 18.59 -31.12
C LEU A 889 -16.42 17.23 -31.78
N ILE A 890 -16.12 16.18 -31.02
CA ILE A 890 -16.37 14.80 -31.43
C ILE A 890 -17.86 14.52 -31.23
N PRO A 891 -18.58 13.92 -32.18
CA PRO A 891 -19.98 13.51 -31.98
C PRO A 891 -20.12 12.68 -30.71
N TYR A 892 -21.23 12.81 -30.00
CA TYR A 892 -21.49 12.03 -28.79
C TYR A 892 -21.55 10.53 -29.12
N ASP A 893 -20.81 9.76 -28.33
CA ASP A 893 -20.87 8.30 -28.30
C ASP A 893 -20.95 7.94 -26.82
N PRO A 894 -22.04 7.28 -26.37
CA PRO A 894 -22.21 6.93 -24.98
C PRO A 894 -21.13 5.96 -24.50
N PHE A 895 -20.53 5.14 -25.36
CA PHE A 895 -19.55 4.15 -24.94
C PHE A 895 -18.12 4.69 -25.05
N ILE A 896 -17.40 4.74 -23.93
CA ILE A 896 -15.97 5.07 -23.89
C ILE A 896 -15.18 3.77 -23.77
N GLY A 897 -14.75 3.23 -24.92
CA GLY A 897 -13.88 2.05 -24.95
C GLY A 897 -12.50 2.33 -24.38
N ILE A 898 -11.91 1.33 -23.71
CA ILE A 898 -10.51 1.38 -23.29
C ILE A 898 -9.63 1.10 -24.51
N ASP A 899 -8.89 2.11 -24.94
CA ASP A 899 -7.81 1.93 -25.91
C ASP A 899 -6.61 1.28 -25.19
N PRO A 900 -6.16 0.08 -25.58
CA PRO A 900 -4.97 -0.55 -24.99
C PRO A 900 -3.72 0.34 -25.04
N LYS A 901 -3.64 1.28 -25.99
CA LYS A 901 -2.52 2.25 -26.08
C LYS A 901 -2.54 3.30 -24.97
N ARG A 902 -3.69 3.48 -24.29
CA ARG A 902 -3.87 4.40 -23.16
C ARG A 902 -3.85 3.70 -21.81
N VAL A 903 -3.56 2.40 -21.78
CA VAL A 903 -3.21 1.66 -20.57
C VAL A 903 -1.75 1.95 -20.25
N ILE A 904 -1.50 2.90 -19.36
CA ILE A 904 -0.17 3.40 -19.04
C ILE A 904 0.62 2.45 -18.15
N SER A 905 -0.06 1.53 -17.44
CA SER A 905 0.61 0.45 -16.72
C SER A 905 1.04 -0.72 -17.62
N HIS A 906 0.70 -0.68 -18.92
CA HIS A 906 1.07 -1.67 -19.92
C HIS A 906 0.75 -3.12 -19.48
N GLN A 907 1.78 -3.92 -19.18
CA GLN A 907 1.64 -5.31 -18.70
C GLN A 907 1.56 -5.42 -17.17
N ASN A 908 1.90 -4.35 -16.45
CA ASN A 908 1.92 -4.32 -14.99
C ASN A 908 0.49 -4.20 -14.46
N GLN A 909 0.07 -5.21 -13.69
CA GLN A 909 -1.15 -5.16 -12.89
C GLN A 909 -0.80 -4.54 -11.54
N VAL A 910 -1.32 -3.34 -11.30
CA VAL A 910 -1.08 -2.56 -10.08
C VAL A 910 -2.13 -2.95 -9.04
N LEU A 911 -1.91 -4.09 -8.38
CA LEU A 911 -2.91 -4.68 -7.51
C LEU A 911 -3.26 -3.74 -6.35
N GLY A 912 -4.56 -3.66 -6.03
CA GLY A 912 -5.07 -2.91 -4.90
C GLY A 912 -4.84 -1.40 -4.95
N ALA A 913 -4.46 -0.83 -6.09
CA ALA A 913 -4.30 0.61 -6.25
C ALA A 913 -5.64 1.34 -6.16
N ASN A 914 -5.77 2.21 -5.16
CA ASN A 914 -6.99 2.95 -4.84
C ASN A 914 -6.74 4.46 -4.69
N HIS A 915 -5.50 4.91 -4.88
CA HIS A 915 -5.12 6.32 -4.84
C HIS A 915 -4.24 6.69 -6.05
N LEU A 916 -4.38 7.93 -6.52
CA LEU A 916 -3.63 8.50 -7.63
C LEU A 916 -3.13 9.88 -7.21
N GLU A 917 -1.81 10.11 -7.29
CA GLU A 917 -1.21 11.43 -7.04
C GLU A 917 -0.39 11.84 -8.26
N SER A 918 -0.61 13.06 -8.75
CA SER A 918 0.11 13.61 -9.89
C SER A 918 0.93 14.83 -9.52
N SER A 919 2.05 15.01 -10.21
CA SER A 919 2.96 16.14 -10.03
C SER A 919 3.43 16.69 -11.37
N PRO A 920 3.45 18.02 -11.56
CA PRO A 920 3.93 18.61 -12.80
C PRO A 920 5.46 18.46 -12.95
N ALA A 921 5.97 18.25 -14.16
CA ALA A 921 7.41 18.44 -14.43
C ALA A 921 7.74 19.94 -14.57
N LEU A 922 9.02 20.29 -14.74
CA LEU A 922 9.38 21.69 -15.08
C LEU A 922 8.98 22.05 -16.51
N VAL A 923 8.92 21.04 -17.38
CA VAL A 923 8.38 21.12 -18.73
C VAL A 923 6.85 21.01 -18.70
N GLU A 924 6.19 21.83 -19.49
CA GLU A 924 4.73 21.97 -19.47
C GLU A 924 4.01 20.76 -20.06
N SER A 925 4.66 20.06 -20.99
CA SER A 925 4.06 18.93 -21.68
C SER A 925 3.92 17.67 -20.83
N THR A 926 4.67 17.55 -19.73
CA THR A 926 4.88 16.28 -19.02
C THR A 926 4.38 16.31 -17.58
N SER A 927 3.69 15.25 -17.18
CA SER A 927 3.20 14.99 -15.82
C SER A 927 3.78 13.69 -15.28
N LEU A 928 4.08 13.68 -13.98
CA LEU A 928 4.38 12.48 -13.22
C LEU A 928 3.10 11.99 -12.56
N LEU A 929 2.93 10.68 -12.47
CA LEU A 929 1.79 10.05 -11.80
C LEU A 929 2.27 8.86 -10.99
N LEU A 930 1.85 8.79 -9.73
CA LEU A 930 1.95 7.63 -8.87
C LEU A 930 0.55 7.06 -8.62
N ALA A 931 0.34 5.79 -8.97
CA ALA A 931 -0.76 4.98 -8.48
C ALA A 931 -0.27 4.14 -7.29
N TYR A 932 -0.99 4.17 -6.18
CA TYR A 932 -0.60 3.44 -4.97
C TYR A 932 -1.78 2.81 -4.23
N GLY A 933 -1.48 1.76 -3.47
CA GLY A 933 -2.42 0.99 -2.65
C GLY A 933 -1.69 -0.20 -2.04
N LEU A 934 -2.02 -1.43 -2.46
CA LEU A 934 -1.17 -2.58 -2.19
C LEU A 934 0.15 -2.44 -2.97
N ASP A 935 0.09 -2.23 -4.28
CA ASP A 935 1.27 -1.97 -5.11
C ASP A 935 1.55 -0.48 -5.30
N LEU A 936 2.78 -0.16 -5.73
CA LEU A 936 3.17 1.16 -6.21
C LEU A 936 3.52 1.09 -7.69
N PHE A 937 2.96 1.99 -8.49
CA PHE A 937 3.33 2.19 -9.89
C PHE A 937 3.50 3.67 -10.17
N LEU A 938 4.67 4.07 -10.66
CA LEU A 938 4.95 5.45 -11.01
C LEU A 938 5.35 5.53 -12.47
N THR A 939 4.84 6.52 -13.19
CA THR A 939 5.32 6.92 -14.52
C THR A 939 5.66 8.40 -14.56
N ARG A 940 6.76 8.74 -15.25
CA ARG A 940 7.29 10.11 -15.38
C ARG A 940 7.06 10.73 -16.76
N GLY A 941 6.34 10.03 -17.64
CA GLY A 941 6.26 10.36 -19.07
C GLY A 941 4.85 10.66 -19.58
N LEU A 942 3.89 11.00 -18.71
CA LEU A 942 2.54 11.31 -19.19
C LEU A 942 2.53 12.64 -19.94
N THR A 943 2.22 12.57 -21.23
CA THR A 943 2.21 13.72 -22.13
C THR A 943 0.84 13.87 -22.81
N PRO A 944 -0.17 14.43 -22.13
CA PRO A 944 -1.54 14.59 -22.65
C PRO A 944 -1.64 15.16 -24.06
N SER A 945 -0.84 16.18 -24.36
CA SER A 945 -0.80 16.87 -25.66
C SER A 945 0.42 16.47 -26.50
N GLY A 946 1.14 15.41 -26.12
CA GLY A 946 2.47 15.09 -26.63
C GLY A 946 3.55 16.05 -26.14
N SER A 947 4.82 15.71 -26.38
CA SER A 947 5.99 16.49 -25.94
C SER A 947 6.26 17.68 -26.87
N PHE A 948 5.52 18.79 -26.71
CA PHE A 948 5.66 19.96 -27.59
C PHE A 948 6.80 20.92 -27.21
N ASP A 949 7.36 20.80 -26.01
CA ASP A 949 8.44 21.65 -25.47
C ASP A 949 9.81 20.96 -25.48
N ILE A 950 9.87 19.68 -25.86
CA ILE A 950 11.10 18.92 -26.06
C ILE A 950 11.14 18.40 -27.49
N LEU A 951 12.31 18.46 -28.11
CA LEU A 951 12.53 17.95 -29.46
C LEU A 951 12.26 16.42 -29.51
N SER A 952 11.43 15.98 -30.44
CA SER A 952 11.10 14.56 -30.60
C SER A 952 12.33 13.70 -30.91
N ASP A 953 12.32 12.45 -30.46
CA ASP A 953 13.38 11.47 -30.76
C ASP A 953 13.55 11.19 -32.26
N ASN A 954 12.48 11.35 -33.04
CA ASN A 954 12.49 11.14 -34.48
C ASN A 954 13.06 12.34 -35.28
N PHE A 955 13.50 13.41 -34.60
CA PHE A 955 14.02 14.58 -35.30
C PHE A 955 15.39 14.27 -35.93
N ASN A 956 15.47 14.35 -37.26
CA ASN A 956 16.69 14.00 -38.00
C ASN A 956 17.75 15.12 -37.94
N LYS A 957 18.50 15.14 -36.83
CA LYS A 957 19.58 16.10 -36.59
C LYS A 957 20.70 16.00 -37.62
N ALA A 958 21.02 14.79 -38.08
CA ALA A 958 22.06 14.57 -39.08
C ALA A 958 21.71 15.25 -40.41
N GLN A 959 20.45 15.12 -40.86
CA GLN A 959 19.97 15.80 -42.07
C GLN A 959 20.04 17.32 -41.92
N LEU A 960 19.62 17.88 -40.78
CA LEU A 960 19.71 19.32 -40.52
C LEU A 960 21.15 19.82 -40.66
N LEU A 961 22.10 19.14 -40.02
CA LEU A 961 23.51 19.52 -40.03
C LEU A 961 24.16 19.35 -41.41
N LEU A 962 23.85 18.28 -42.13
CA LEU A 962 24.30 18.07 -43.50
C LEU A 962 23.78 19.18 -44.45
N THR A 963 22.52 19.58 -44.27
CA THR A 963 21.92 20.64 -45.09
C THR A 963 22.59 21.99 -44.79
N LEU A 964 22.84 22.31 -43.52
CA LEU A 964 23.54 23.53 -43.11
C LEU A 964 24.98 23.56 -43.65
N ALA A 965 25.69 22.44 -43.59
CA ALA A 965 27.03 22.30 -44.15
C ALA A 965 27.03 22.47 -45.68
N GLY A 966 26.06 21.88 -46.37
CA GLY A 966 25.88 22.02 -47.82
C GLY A 966 25.59 23.46 -48.25
N LEU A 967 24.70 24.16 -47.53
CA LEU A 967 24.42 25.59 -47.76
C LEU A 967 25.64 26.46 -47.51
N THR A 968 26.38 26.20 -46.42
CA THR A 968 27.61 26.93 -46.08
C THR A 968 28.67 26.75 -47.16
N GLY A 969 28.91 25.51 -47.60
CA GLY A 969 29.82 25.21 -48.71
C GLY A 969 29.37 25.89 -50.01
N GLY A 970 28.07 25.87 -50.30
CA GLY A 970 27.48 26.57 -51.44
C GLY A 970 27.73 28.08 -51.41
N ILE A 971 27.57 28.73 -50.26
CA ILE A 971 27.84 30.17 -50.07
C ILE A 971 29.33 30.48 -50.24
N LEU A 972 30.21 29.66 -49.66
CA LEU A 972 31.66 29.84 -49.78
C LEU A 972 32.16 29.72 -51.22
N VAL A 973 31.50 28.92 -52.06
CA VAL A 973 31.81 28.80 -53.50
C VAL A 973 31.15 29.93 -54.30
N ALA A 974 29.86 30.20 -54.07
CA ALA A 974 29.08 31.17 -54.82
C ALA A 974 29.50 32.61 -54.56
N GLY A 975 29.83 32.98 -53.32
CA GLY A 975 30.20 34.34 -52.93
C GLY A 975 31.37 34.90 -53.75
N PRO A 976 32.54 34.22 -53.78
CA PRO A 976 33.66 34.61 -54.63
C PRO A 976 33.33 34.58 -56.12
N ALA A 977 32.56 33.58 -56.58
CA ALA A 977 32.17 33.45 -58.00
C ALA A 977 31.30 34.64 -58.46
N VAL A 978 30.33 35.07 -57.64
CA VAL A 978 29.48 36.22 -57.91
C VAL A 978 30.28 37.53 -57.82
N ARG A 979 31.16 37.69 -56.83
CA ARG A 979 32.06 38.86 -56.75
C ARG A 979 32.93 38.96 -58.01
N ARG A 980 33.51 37.85 -58.48
CA ARG A 980 34.30 37.80 -59.71
C ARG A 980 33.45 38.14 -60.94
N LYS A 981 32.24 37.62 -61.04
CA LYS A 981 31.29 37.92 -62.13
C LYS A 981 30.91 39.40 -62.16
N ASN A 982 30.55 39.97 -61.00
CA ASN A 982 30.19 41.39 -60.87
C ASN A 982 31.37 42.32 -61.14
N LEU A 983 32.59 41.94 -60.71
CA LEU A 983 33.79 42.70 -61.02
C LEU A 983 34.05 42.72 -62.54
N ARG A 984 33.94 41.56 -63.21
CA ARG A 984 34.08 41.46 -64.67
C ARG A 984 33.06 42.31 -65.41
N ALA A 985 31.78 42.27 -65.02
CA ALA A 985 30.70 43.05 -65.62
C ALA A 985 30.76 44.57 -65.33
N ARG A 986 31.64 45.01 -64.42
CA ARG A 986 31.90 46.43 -64.18
C ARG A 986 33.13 46.93 -64.94
N TRP A 987 34.04 46.04 -65.30
CA TRP A 987 35.30 46.37 -65.98
C TRP A 987 35.20 46.24 -67.50
N TYR A 988 34.26 45.43 -67.98
CA TYR A 988 33.81 45.28 -69.36
C TYR A 988 32.29 45.37 -69.36
#